data_AF-A0A956R7Q1-F1
#
_entry.id   AF-A0A956R7Q1-F1
#
_cell.length_a   1.000
_cell.length_b   1.000
_cell.length_c   1.000
_cell.angle_alpha   90.00
_cell.angle_beta   90.00
_cell.angle_gamma   90.00
#
_symmetry.space_group_name_H-M   'P 1'
#
loop_
_entity.id
_entity.type
_entity.pdbx_description
1 polymer ?
#
loop_
_entity_poly.entity_id
_entity_poly.type
_entity_poly.pdbx_seq_one_letter_code
_entity_poly.pdbx_strand_id
1 'polypeptide(L)'
;MTSTRRARVLSGLARIWSPWLVWLWATTLAAAILLVIDRVRSSLGPGHHEGLRHRALAVLGAGHLVAQVALFVCGLLVYLLWRGAGRWIRWRPVREAIWLPALLFALLAAWPLWVVGRELASGPWIAQQSYAWAVKIAPVVGGVAAAPVLAWLALRGPQAVRRPLLRWSLTLGLLLGALVAEVADHVVHPGLYPEYHLFAYSTAALLMLLGLRWLLFALPGMPHARLWRWPALPLAAAWLVSPVLWFGIDERTRADLVMESVVATDWIRTAMPVQPTTRVAKMLDALDVEPAPLSQSGVPEQWPRGLVDLPPDTNVVLVVFDAFRYDVVPPALPPEGNRLVDPSDTPFLHQWSEGAYRFANAYSASTVTRRAMPTMMRSIQVSDDPMIAGVSAAERIERSGRVSVAAVINYFTEGPSDKANLLLEDFQNVSTYRKDEHDLLVPRLREQLEGIRGEPFVAWVHLYATHHPGFADGHLLEEADGNRTERYVKSVRYIDQQFQRLDAMFGELGLREKTVFIVTSDHGEGLGDHGVTLHGPNLFEEATHVPLWIKIPGREGRLVEETVGTIDIMPTISDLLGEPPEPQDRGISLVPLMADPPHTLARAYYLQNAKHNRSAVVFDGFKLIHDHEADVLLFFDLGADREENRNIFDPDSELARRYLMEFIGFEPQLFQSEFADPDTNRLLRDKLDEIDPSAPGSALPLLLQLATVSRDPSVIDAALRIFDQTKLDEVRLLIIRHLFEPTPEWEQRVVGWFSKRRGQAELALVSALAAQQQPPIAQVSFGRRMTHYANTGSPDTWEPFLELLMNWPKSFKTAQVLETMLRRMGELGQDDRQVYMLIMRNVAQLKIEDPTHPDWEPLRAQIRALTEHPDPRIQAAAIQAASHLMDHRAVPSFKQRLSTPKGDVRARRALINAVLVIDGDESMDFILDIARTELTAYTVRRLGAVGTPAALPFLTDQRRNSYNSFTRSDAERSYREA
;
A
#
# COMPACT_ATOMS: atom_id res chain seq x y z
N MET A 1 -58.63 -24.61 46.58
CA MET A 1 -58.49 -25.75 45.65
C MET A 1 -57.01 -26.06 45.48
N THR A 2 -56.59 -27.27 45.85
CA THR A 2 -55.19 -27.65 46.12
C THR A 2 -54.27 -27.64 44.89
N SER A 3 -52.98 -27.34 45.12
CA SER A 3 -51.88 -27.31 44.12
C SER A 3 -51.78 -28.58 43.27
N THR A 4 -52.29 -29.70 43.80
CA THR A 4 -52.38 -31.00 43.13
C THR A 4 -53.39 -31.04 41.98
N ARG A 5 -54.43 -30.19 41.97
CA ARG A 5 -55.39 -30.10 40.85
C ARG A 5 -54.82 -29.28 39.68
N ARG A 6 -54.12 -28.17 39.95
CA ARG A 6 -53.41 -27.39 38.90
C ARG A 6 -52.29 -28.20 38.25
N ALA A 7 -51.51 -28.96 39.03
CA ALA A 7 -50.46 -29.83 38.47
C ALA A 7 -51.02 -30.99 37.63
N ARG A 8 -52.21 -31.53 37.95
CA ARG A 8 -52.90 -32.54 37.14
C ARG A 8 -53.49 -31.96 35.85
N VAL A 9 -54.03 -30.75 35.89
CA VAL A 9 -54.53 -30.07 34.68
C VAL A 9 -53.36 -29.69 33.76
N LEU A 10 -52.26 -29.15 34.30
CA LEU A 10 -51.06 -28.81 33.52
C LEU A 10 -50.33 -30.06 32.97
N SER A 11 -50.28 -31.16 33.72
CA SER A 11 -49.73 -32.43 33.19
C SER A 11 -50.67 -33.14 32.21
N GLY A 12 -51.99 -32.94 32.34
CA GLY A 12 -52.97 -33.37 31.34
C GLY A 12 -52.84 -32.57 30.04
N LEU A 13 -52.71 -31.25 30.14
CA LEU A 13 -52.45 -30.37 28.98
C LEU A 13 -51.09 -30.69 28.34
N ALA A 14 -50.01 -30.86 29.11
CA ALA A 14 -48.71 -31.26 28.56
C ALA A 14 -48.72 -32.63 27.86
N ARG A 15 -49.60 -33.55 28.29
CA ARG A 15 -49.80 -34.86 27.63
C ARG A 15 -50.62 -34.77 26.34
N ILE A 16 -51.53 -33.80 26.26
CA ILE A 16 -52.33 -33.54 25.04
C ILE A 16 -51.51 -32.75 24.02
N TRP A 17 -50.69 -31.79 24.46
CA TRP A 17 -49.96 -30.87 23.57
C TRP A 17 -48.58 -31.36 23.13
N SER A 18 -47.94 -32.32 23.82
CA SER A 18 -46.59 -32.80 23.46
C SER A 18 -46.50 -33.48 22.07
N PRO A 19 -47.49 -34.28 21.60
CA PRO A 19 -47.45 -34.82 20.26
C PRO A 19 -47.64 -33.73 19.20
N TRP A 20 -48.53 -32.76 19.46
CA TRP A 20 -48.78 -31.63 18.55
C TRP A 20 -47.61 -30.65 18.50
N LEU A 21 -46.87 -30.47 19.59
CA LEU A 21 -45.62 -29.71 19.59
C LEU A 21 -44.56 -30.43 18.76
N VAL A 22 -44.34 -31.73 18.95
CA VAL A 22 -43.39 -32.48 18.10
C VAL A 22 -43.79 -32.44 16.62
N TRP A 23 -45.10 -32.50 16.33
CA TRP A 23 -45.62 -32.36 14.98
C TRP A 23 -45.41 -30.94 14.41
N LEU A 24 -45.72 -29.91 15.20
CA LEU A 24 -45.48 -28.50 14.86
C LEU A 24 -43.99 -28.25 14.60
N TRP A 25 -43.10 -28.78 15.45
CA TRP A 25 -41.65 -28.70 15.31
C TRP A 25 -41.15 -29.40 14.03
N ALA A 26 -41.67 -30.60 13.73
CA ALA A 26 -41.34 -31.30 12.49
C ALA A 26 -41.82 -30.52 11.25
N THR A 27 -43.01 -29.91 11.30
CA THR A 27 -43.53 -29.09 10.20
C THR A 27 -42.81 -27.76 10.04
N THR A 28 -42.40 -27.09 11.12
CA THR A 28 -41.63 -25.83 11.04
C THR A 28 -40.22 -26.08 10.52
N LEU A 29 -39.59 -27.19 10.93
CA LEU A 29 -38.29 -27.60 10.41
C LEU A 29 -38.40 -27.99 8.92
N ALA A 30 -39.46 -28.69 8.53
CA ALA A 30 -39.73 -28.99 7.12
C ALA A 30 -39.96 -27.72 6.29
N ALA A 31 -40.71 -26.73 6.80
CA ALA A 31 -40.94 -25.45 6.13
C ALA A 31 -39.63 -24.63 5.98
N ALA A 32 -38.78 -24.61 7.01
CA ALA A 32 -37.48 -23.94 6.94
C ALA A 32 -36.55 -24.60 5.91
N ILE A 33 -36.54 -25.94 5.83
CA ILE A 33 -35.75 -26.67 4.83
C ILE A 33 -36.31 -26.45 3.43
N LEU A 34 -37.63 -26.40 3.24
CA LEU A 34 -38.25 -26.08 1.95
C LEU A 34 -37.91 -24.66 1.48
N LEU A 35 -37.87 -23.68 2.39
CA LEU A 35 -37.43 -22.31 2.09
C LEU A 35 -35.95 -22.25 1.68
N VAL A 36 -35.09 -23.07 2.29
CA VAL A 36 -33.68 -23.19 1.91
C VAL A 36 -33.54 -23.83 0.53
N ILE A 37 -34.30 -24.90 0.24
CA ILE A 37 -34.29 -25.56 -1.08
C ILE A 37 -34.80 -24.62 -2.17
N ASP A 38 -35.88 -23.88 -1.93
CA ASP A 38 -36.44 -22.92 -2.89
C ASP A 38 -35.47 -21.76 -3.17
N ARG A 39 -34.73 -21.32 -2.14
CA ARG A 39 -33.71 -20.27 -2.26
C ARG A 39 -32.42 -20.73 -2.94
N VAL A 40 -32.05 -22.00 -2.77
CA VAL A 40 -30.98 -22.66 -3.55
C VAL A 40 -31.42 -22.87 -5.00
N ARG A 41 -32.71 -23.15 -5.23
CA ARG A 41 -33.27 -23.33 -6.58
C ARG A 41 -33.32 -22.01 -7.35
N SER A 42 -33.55 -20.87 -6.68
CA SER A 42 -33.60 -19.55 -7.28
C SER A 42 -32.22 -18.90 -7.48
N SER A 43 -31.21 -19.27 -6.70
CA SER A 43 -29.83 -18.77 -6.84
C SER A 43 -28.98 -19.49 -7.90
N LEU A 44 -29.40 -20.69 -8.31
CA LEU A 44 -28.78 -21.44 -9.40
C LEU A 44 -29.48 -21.06 -10.73
N GLY A 45 -28.99 -20.00 -11.39
CA GLY A 45 -29.53 -19.52 -12.68
C GLY A 45 -29.51 -20.58 -13.79
N PRO A 46 -30.28 -20.40 -14.88
CA PRO A 46 -30.33 -21.36 -15.99
C PRO A 46 -29.06 -21.28 -16.84
N GLY A 47 -28.12 -22.21 -16.63
CA GLY A 47 -26.92 -22.31 -17.49
C GLY A 47 -26.02 -23.53 -17.23
N HIS A 48 -25.79 -24.30 -18.29
CA HIS A 48 -24.68 -25.24 -18.60
C HIS A 48 -24.42 -26.53 -17.79
N HIS A 49 -25.10 -26.83 -16.68
CA HIS A 49 -24.87 -28.11 -15.98
C HIS A 49 -26.15 -28.87 -15.56
N GLU A 50 -27.03 -29.20 -16.51
CA GLU A 50 -28.23 -30.00 -16.24
C GLU A 50 -27.93 -31.40 -15.67
N GLY A 51 -26.84 -32.04 -16.09
CA GLY A 51 -26.45 -33.37 -15.60
C GLY A 51 -26.01 -33.39 -14.13
N LEU A 52 -25.25 -32.38 -13.71
CA LEU A 52 -24.82 -32.20 -12.31
C LEU A 52 -25.97 -31.73 -11.43
N ARG A 53 -26.85 -30.87 -11.96
CA ARG A 53 -28.10 -30.45 -11.29
C ARG A 53 -29.00 -31.64 -10.98
N HIS A 54 -29.19 -32.56 -11.93
CA HIS A 54 -29.99 -33.77 -11.69
C HIS A 54 -29.35 -34.73 -10.69
N ARG A 55 -28.02 -34.88 -10.68
CA ARG A 55 -27.31 -35.72 -9.70
C ARG A 55 -27.36 -35.13 -8.30
N ALA A 56 -27.15 -33.82 -8.15
CA ALA A 56 -27.27 -33.13 -6.86
C ALA A 56 -28.70 -33.21 -6.31
N LEU A 57 -29.71 -32.99 -7.15
CA LEU A 57 -31.12 -33.13 -6.77
C LEU A 57 -31.51 -34.58 -6.44
N ALA A 58 -30.95 -35.57 -7.14
CA ALA A 58 -31.18 -36.99 -6.85
C ALA A 58 -30.54 -37.41 -5.52
N VAL A 59 -29.33 -36.93 -5.22
CA VAL A 59 -28.62 -37.20 -3.96
C VAL A 59 -29.34 -36.53 -2.78
N LEU A 60 -29.77 -35.27 -2.93
CA LEU A 60 -30.56 -34.56 -1.92
C LEU A 60 -31.95 -35.21 -1.73
N GLY A 61 -32.59 -35.66 -2.81
CA GLY A 61 -33.87 -36.39 -2.75
C GLY A 61 -33.75 -37.76 -2.09
N ALA A 62 -32.67 -38.50 -2.37
CA ALA A 62 -32.38 -39.78 -1.73
C ALA A 62 -32.05 -39.62 -0.23
N GLY A 63 -31.24 -38.62 0.12
CA GLY A 63 -30.96 -38.27 1.52
C GLY A 63 -32.23 -37.88 2.29
N HIS A 64 -33.14 -37.14 1.64
CA HIS A 64 -34.44 -36.78 2.19
C HIS A 64 -35.33 -38.02 2.45
N LEU A 65 -35.41 -38.95 1.48
CA LEU A 65 -36.20 -40.17 1.61
C LEU A 65 -35.68 -41.07 2.75
N VAL A 66 -34.35 -41.21 2.88
CA VAL A 66 -33.72 -41.97 3.97
C VAL A 66 -34.02 -41.34 5.33
N ALA A 67 -33.96 -40.01 5.44
CA ALA A 67 -34.31 -39.29 6.67
C ALA A 67 -35.80 -39.44 7.03
N GLN A 68 -36.70 -39.40 6.05
CA GLN A 68 -38.14 -39.61 6.27
C GLN A 68 -38.45 -41.04 6.73
N VAL A 69 -37.86 -42.05 6.09
CA VAL A 69 -38.05 -43.46 6.48
C VAL A 69 -37.51 -43.72 7.88
N ALA A 70 -36.35 -43.16 8.23
CA ALA A 70 -35.79 -43.27 9.57
C ALA A 70 -36.67 -42.60 10.63
N LEU A 71 -37.21 -41.40 10.34
CA LEU A 71 -38.15 -40.71 11.23
C LEU A 71 -39.47 -41.46 11.38
N PHE A 72 -39.98 -42.06 10.31
CA PHE A 72 -41.19 -42.88 10.35
C PHE A 72 -40.98 -44.16 11.16
N VAL A 73 -39.87 -44.88 10.97
CA VAL A 73 -39.53 -46.10 11.73
C VAL A 73 -39.30 -45.77 13.21
N CYS A 74 -38.61 -44.67 13.53
CA CYS A 74 -38.43 -44.22 14.92
C CYS A 74 -39.75 -43.78 15.55
N GLY A 75 -40.60 -43.03 14.82
CA GLY A 75 -41.93 -42.65 15.27
C GLY A 75 -42.83 -43.86 15.50
N LEU A 76 -42.77 -44.87 14.62
CA LEU A 76 -43.48 -46.13 14.73
C LEU A 76 -42.96 -46.96 15.90
N LEU A 77 -41.64 -47.03 16.12
CA LEU A 77 -41.05 -47.72 17.28
C LEU A 77 -41.45 -47.04 18.59
N VAL A 78 -41.39 -45.72 18.67
CA VAL A 78 -41.86 -44.96 19.84
C VAL A 78 -43.36 -45.16 20.04
N TYR A 79 -44.16 -45.16 18.98
CA TYR A 79 -45.60 -45.42 19.03
C TYR A 79 -45.93 -46.86 19.45
N LEU A 80 -45.23 -47.87 18.93
CA LEU A 80 -45.41 -49.29 19.27
C LEU A 80 -44.93 -49.59 20.69
N LEU A 81 -43.81 -49.02 21.13
CA LEU A 81 -43.35 -49.07 22.51
C LEU A 81 -44.35 -48.38 23.45
N TRP A 82 -44.98 -47.28 23.02
CA TRP A 82 -46.00 -46.57 23.77
C TRP A 82 -47.35 -47.33 23.84
N ARG A 83 -47.80 -47.93 22.72
CA ARG A 83 -49.06 -48.70 22.63
C ARG A 83 -48.95 -50.08 23.28
N GLY A 84 -47.79 -50.73 23.18
CA GLY A 84 -47.49 -52.04 23.78
C GLY A 84 -47.23 -51.97 25.29
N ALA A 85 -46.68 -50.86 25.80
CA ALA A 85 -46.44 -50.67 27.23
C ALA A 85 -47.74 -50.41 28.05
N GLY A 86 -48.88 -50.22 27.38
CA GLY A 86 -50.14 -49.87 28.02
C GLY A 86 -50.82 -50.99 28.83
N ARG A 87 -50.41 -52.27 28.70
CA ARG A 87 -51.13 -53.37 29.38
C ARG A 87 -50.30 -54.30 30.27
N TRP A 88 -48.97 -54.35 30.22
CA TRP A 88 -48.24 -55.42 30.94
C TRP A 88 -46.90 -55.08 31.62
N ILE A 89 -46.42 -53.82 31.65
CA ILE A 89 -45.09 -53.55 32.24
C ILE A 89 -45.09 -52.33 33.17
N ARG A 90 -44.99 -52.59 34.48
CA ARG A 90 -44.59 -51.59 35.50
C ARG A 90 -43.08 -51.66 35.71
N TRP A 91 -42.25 -50.87 35.03
CA TRP A 91 -40.86 -50.71 35.46
C TRP A 91 -40.30 -49.28 35.23
N ARG A 92 -39.61 -48.78 36.27
CA ARG A 92 -38.96 -47.46 36.42
C ARG A 92 -37.65 -47.20 35.63
N PRO A 93 -36.98 -48.13 34.90
CA PRO A 93 -35.68 -47.81 34.28
C PRO A 93 -35.74 -47.32 32.83
N VAL A 94 -36.91 -47.24 32.17
CA VAL A 94 -36.99 -46.81 30.75
C VAL A 94 -36.80 -45.29 30.55
N ARG A 95 -36.78 -44.49 31.63
CA ARG A 95 -36.48 -43.04 31.54
C ARG A 95 -35.01 -42.73 31.21
N GLU A 96 -34.09 -43.67 31.43
CA GLU A 96 -32.66 -43.50 31.13
C GLU A 96 -32.28 -44.07 29.75
N ALA A 97 -33.15 -44.88 29.13
CA ALA A 97 -32.91 -45.50 27.83
C ALA A 97 -33.25 -44.62 26.62
N ILE A 98 -33.77 -43.40 26.81
CA ILE A 98 -34.07 -42.45 25.70
C ILE A 98 -32.81 -41.78 25.15
N TRP A 99 -31.74 -41.72 25.96
CA TRP A 99 -30.48 -41.09 25.56
C TRP A 99 -29.70 -41.91 24.52
N LEU A 100 -29.78 -43.25 24.58
CA LEU A 100 -29.06 -44.11 23.66
C LEU A 100 -29.58 -43.97 22.21
N PRO A 101 -30.91 -43.99 21.95
CA PRO A 101 -31.46 -43.69 20.63
C PRO A 101 -31.18 -42.26 20.16
N ALA A 102 -31.18 -41.26 21.06
CA ALA A 102 -30.89 -39.88 20.69
C ALA A 102 -29.40 -39.65 20.33
N LEU A 103 -28.49 -40.33 21.04
CA LEU A 103 -27.06 -40.31 20.74
C LEU A 103 -26.75 -41.09 19.46
N LEU A 104 -27.37 -42.26 19.27
CA LEU A 104 -27.32 -43.00 18.00
C LEU A 104 -27.89 -42.18 16.85
N PHE A 105 -28.96 -41.41 17.07
CA PHE A 105 -29.52 -40.50 16.07
C PHE A 105 -28.56 -39.36 15.72
N ALA A 106 -27.90 -38.73 16.70
CA ALA A 106 -26.90 -37.69 16.46
C ALA A 106 -25.70 -38.21 15.67
N LEU A 107 -25.21 -39.41 16.00
CA LEU A 107 -24.09 -40.05 15.30
C LEU A 107 -24.48 -40.52 13.89
N LEU A 108 -25.68 -41.08 13.71
CA LEU A 108 -26.20 -41.52 12.41
C LEU A 108 -26.60 -40.35 11.50
N ALA A 109 -26.98 -39.19 12.05
CA ALA A 109 -27.23 -37.97 11.29
C ALA A 109 -25.93 -37.24 10.90
N ALA A 110 -24.88 -37.35 11.72
CA ALA A 110 -23.57 -36.75 11.42
C ALA A 110 -22.86 -37.43 10.25
N TRP A 111 -23.06 -38.74 10.03
CA TRP A 111 -22.37 -39.48 8.98
C TRP A 111 -22.79 -39.08 7.54
N PRO A 112 -24.09 -38.97 7.18
CA PRO A 112 -24.51 -38.46 5.87
C PRO A 112 -24.08 -37.01 5.64
N LEU A 113 -24.09 -36.17 6.67
CA LEU A 113 -23.61 -34.78 6.59
C LEU A 113 -22.10 -34.72 6.33
N TRP A 114 -21.33 -35.62 6.94
CA TRP A 114 -19.89 -35.76 6.71
C TRP A 114 -19.58 -36.26 5.29
N VAL A 115 -20.31 -37.28 4.79
CA VAL A 115 -20.15 -37.80 3.42
C VAL A 115 -20.55 -36.77 2.38
N VAL A 116 -21.68 -36.07 2.58
CA VAL A 116 -22.12 -34.98 1.69
C VAL A 116 -21.15 -33.80 1.73
N GLY A 117 -20.63 -33.44 2.90
CA GLY A 117 -19.59 -32.41 3.04
C GLY A 117 -18.28 -32.78 2.33
N ARG A 118 -17.87 -34.05 2.40
CA ARG A 118 -16.68 -34.56 1.71
C ARG A 118 -16.82 -34.58 0.19
N GLU A 119 -17.98 -35.01 -0.32
CA GLU A 119 -18.26 -35.03 -1.76
C GLU A 119 -18.43 -33.61 -2.33
N LEU A 120 -19.08 -32.70 -1.60
CA LEU A 120 -19.18 -31.28 -1.99
C LEU A 120 -17.83 -30.54 -1.93
N ALA A 121 -16.91 -30.99 -1.07
CA ALA A 121 -15.54 -30.45 -0.98
C ALA A 121 -14.61 -30.92 -2.11
N SER A 122 -15.03 -31.89 -2.94
CA SER A 122 -14.19 -32.44 -4.02
C SER A 122 -14.21 -31.62 -5.33
N GLY A 123 -15.06 -30.59 -5.43
CA GLY A 123 -15.10 -29.65 -6.55
C GLY A 123 -14.65 -28.24 -6.14
N PRO A 124 -13.66 -27.60 -6.82
CA PRO A 124 -12.98 -26.40 -6.31
C PRO A 124 -13.92 -25.23 -5.97
N TRP A 125 -14.95 -25.00 -6.78
CA TRP A 125 -15.89 -23.88 -6.61
C TRP A 125 -17.02 -24.18 -5.62
N ILE A 126 -17.51 -25.43 -5.60
CA ILE A 126 -18.56 -25.88 -4.67
C ILE A 126 -18.00 -26.04 -3.26
N ALA A 127 -16.73 -26.44 -3.12
CA ALA A 127 -16.04 -26.54 -1.83
C ALA A 127 -16.05 -25.21 -1.08
N GLN A 128 -15.70 -24.10 -1.72
CA GLN A 128 -15.65 -22.79 -1.07
C GLN A 128 -17.03 -22.31 -0.59
N GLN A 129 -18.08 -22.46 -1.41
CA GLN A 129 -19.43 -22.03 -1.04
C GLN A 129 -20.07 -22.97 -0.01
N SER A 130 -19.97 -24.29 -0.20
CA SER A 130 -20.53 -25.28 0.72
C SER A 130 -19.87 -25.24 2.10
N TYR A 131 -18.56 -24.98 2.13
CA TYR A 131 -17.79 -24.79 3.35
C TYR A 131 -18.19 -23.51 4.09
N ALA A 132 -18.36 -22.39 3.37
CA ALA A 132 -18.88 -21.15 3.95
C ALA A 132 -20.29 -21.35 4.57
N TRP A 133 -21.17 -22.13 3.94
CA TRP A 133 -22.50 -22.44 4.49
C TRP A 133 -22.44 -23.41 5.68
N ALA A 134 -21.57 -24.41 5.66
CA ALA A 134 -21.37 -25.34 6.78
C ALA A 134 -20.84 -24.60 8.02
N VAL A 135 -19.87 -23.70 7.84
CA VAL A 135 -19.31 -22.83 8.89
C VAL A 135 -20.35 -21.81 9.39
N LYS A 136 -21.23 -21.29 8.52
CA LYS A 136 -22.32 -20.38 8.92
C LYS A 136 -23.44 -21.07 9.71
N ILE A 137 -23.74 -22.34 9.42
CA ILE A 137 -24.90 -23.05 9.99
C ILE A 137 -24.52 -23.89 11.22
N ALA A 138 -23.31 -24.45 11.27
CA ALA A 138 -22.88 -25.33 12.37
C ALA A 138 -22.93 -24.68 13.77
N PRO A 139 -22.56 -23.39 13.97
CA PRO A 139 -22.66 -22.73 15.26
C PRO A 139 -24.12 -22.50 15.69
N VAL A 140 -25.01 -22.23 14.73
CA VAL A 140 -26.46 -22.05 14.98
C VAL A 140 -27.08 -23.39 15.38
N VAL A 141 -26.76 -24.47 14.67
CA VAL A 141 -27.26 -25.81 14.98
C VAL A 141 -26.70 -26.32 16.31
N GLY A 142 -25.41 -26.09 16.59
CA GLY A 142 -24.76 -26.44 17.85
C GLY A 142 -25.32 -25.64 19.03
N GLY A 143 -25.51 -24.32 18.87
CA GLY A 143 -26.10 -23.44 19.89
C GLY A 143 -27.56 -23.76 20.19
N VAL A 144 -28.37 -24.03 19.15
CA VAL A 144 -29.78 -24.42 19.30
C VAL A 144 -29.90 -25.83 19.90
N ALA A 145 -28.96 -26.75 19.64
CA ALA A 145 -28.94 -28.07 20.24
C ALA A 145 -28.46 -28.07 21.70
N ALA A 146 -27.52 -27.18 22.07
CA ALA A 146 -26.95 -27.10 23.41
C ALA A 146 -27.81 -26.26 24.39
N ALA A 147 -28.51 -25.23 23.91
CA ALA A 147 -29.30 -24.32 24.72
C ALA A 147 -30.40 -25.01 25.58
N PRO A 148 -31.13 -26.04 25.11
CA PRO A 148 -32.12 -26.76 25.92
C PRO A 148 -31.49 -27.57 27.05
N VAL A 149 -30.30 -28.14 26.82
CA VAL A 149 -29.55 -28.91 27.82
C VAL A 149 -29.00 -27.98 28.90
N LEU A 150 -28.41 -26.85 28.50
CA LEU A 150 -27.88 -25.84 29.41
C LEU A 150 -29.01 -25.13 30.19
N ALA A 151 -30.13 -24.81 29.55
CA ALA A 151 -31.32 -24.26 30.21
C ALA A 151 -31.97 -25.29 31.16
N TRP A 152 -32.03 -26.57 30.78
CA TRP A 152 -32.53 -27.64 31.65
C TRP A 152 -31.65 -27.86 32.89
N LEU A 153 -30.32 -27.77 32.73
CA LEU A 153 -29.35 -27.84 33.83
C LEU A 153 -29.42 -26.61 34.74
N ALA A 154 -29.60 -25.41 34.16
CA ALA A 154 -29.72 -24.15 34.91
C ALA A 154 -31.03 -24.06 35.72
N LEU A 155 -32.14 -24.58 35.17
CA LEU A 155 -33.48 -24.47 35.79
C LEU A 155 -33.74 -25.46 36.93
N ARG A 156 -33.03 -26.60 37.00
CA ARG A 156 -33.32 -27.65 38.00
C ARG A 156 -32.50 -27.59 39.27
N GLY A 157 -31.48 -26.76 39.32
CA GLY A 157 -30.64 -26.53 40.50
C GLY A 157 -29.93 -27.79 41.05
N PRO A 158 -29.04 -27.61 42.05
CA PRO A 158 -28.15 -28.69 42.53
C PRO A 158 -28.87 -29.89 43.16
N GLN A 159 -30.16 -29.77 43.48
CA GLN A 159 -30.92 -30.81 44.16
C GLN A 159 -31.38 -31.95 43.24
N ALA A 160 -31.35 -31.77 41.92
CA ALA A 160 -31.83 -32.76 40.95
C ALA A 160 -30.82 -33.88 40.64
N VAL A 161 -29.53 -33.70 40.94
CA VAL A 161 -28.48 -34.70 40.66
C VAL A 161 -27.80 -35.08 41.97
N ARG A 162 -28.29 -36.14 42.62
CA ARG A 162 -27.86 -36.56 43.98
C ARG A 162 -26.61 -37.44 44.03
N ARG A 163 -25.97 -37.76 42.90
CA ARG A 163 -24.79 -38.65 42.88
C ARG A 163 -23.51 -37.87 42.58
N PRO A 164 -22.51 -37.85 43.49
CA PRO A 164 -21.28 -37.08 43.31
C PRO A 164 -20.50 -37.49 42.05
N LEU A 165 -20.50 -38.78 41.69
CA LEU A 165 -19.89 -39.28 40.46
C LEU A 165 -20.44 -38.62 39.19
N LEU A 166 -21.76 -38.43 39.10
CA LEU A 166 -22.37 -37.80 37.93
C LEU A 166 -22.00 -36.32 37.80
N ARG A 167 -21.76 -35.65 38.93
CA ARG A 167 -21.32 -34.25 38.98
C ARG A 167 -19.87 -34.12 38.53
N TRP A 168 -18.98 -34.98 39.00
CA TRP A 168 -17.59 -35.02 38.56
C TRP A 168 -17.46 -35.30 37.06
N SER A 169 -18.25 -36.22 36.51
CA SER A 169 -18.25 -36.52 35.08
C SER A 169 -18.79 -35.36 34.22
N LEU A 170 -19.77 -34.60 34.71
CA LEU A 170 -20.29 -33.42 34.01
C LEU A 170 -19.26 -32.29 34.00
N THR A 171 -18.61 -32.03 35.14
CA THR A 171 -17.54 -31.03 35.24
C THR A 171 -16.36 -31.39 34.35
N LEU A 172 -15.92 -32.67 34.39
CA LEU A 172 -14.84 -33.16 33.56
C LEU A 172 -15.18 -33.08 32.06
N GLY A 173 -16.44 -33.39 31.68
CA GLY A 173 -16.90 -33.27 30.30
C GLY A 173 -16.93 -31.82 29.77
N LEU A 174 -17.27 -30.84 30.62
CA LEU A 174 -17.22 -29.43 30.24
C LEU A 174 -15.78 -28.91 30.08
N LEU A 175 -14.87 -29.33 30.97
CA LEU A 175 -13.45 -28.99 30.86
C LEU A 175 -12.78 -29.65 29.65
N LEU A 176 -13.10 -30.91 29.36
CA LEU A 176 -12.67 -31.60 28.14
C LEU A 176 -13.24 -30.95 26.88
N GLY A 177 -14.51 -30.51 26.89
CA GLY A 177 -15.10 -29.77 25.78
C GLY A 177 -14.40 -28.44 25.51
N ALA A 178 -14.02 -27.70 26.56
CA ALA A 178 -13.23 -26.48 26.42
C ALA A 178 -11.82 -26.77 25.87
N LEU A 179 -11.16 -27.81 26.37
CA LEU A 179 -9.85 -28.24 25.88
C LEU A 179 -9.90 -28.69 24.41
N VAL A 180 -10.94 -29.42 24.00
CA VAL A 180 -11.12 -29.84 22.61
C VAL A 180 -11.39 -28.65 21.71
N ALA A 181 -12.15 -27.64 22.16
CA ALA A 181 -12.35 -26.40 21.40
C ALA A 181 -11.03 -25.63 21.21
N GLU A 182 -10.21 -25.52 22.26
CA GLU A 182 -8.89 -24.87 22.21
C GLU A 182 -7.89 -25.62 21.32
N VAL A 183 -7.84 -26.95 21.44
CA VAL A 183 -6.96 -27.79 20.61
C VAL A 183 -7.43 -27.80 19.15
N ALA A 184 -8.75 -27.79 18.89
CA ALA A 184 -9.27 -27.68 17.54
C ALA A 184 -8.90 -26.32 16.91
N ASP A 185 -8.93 -25.23 17.68
CA ASP A 185 -8.48 -23.90 17.26
C ASP A 185 -6.99 -23.91 16.85
N HIS A 186 -6.12 -24.44 17.71
CA HIS A 186 -4.67 -24.46 17.47
C HIS A 186 -4.18 -25.49 16.44
N VAL A 187 -4.84 -26.65 16.34
CA VAL A 187 -4.36 -27.77 15.50
C VAL A 187 -5.02 -27.80 14.15
N VAL A 188 -6.29 -27.38 14.05
CA VAL A 188 -7.05 -27.50 12.80
C VAL A 188 -6.99 -26.21 11.99
N HIS A 189 -6.93 -25.01 12.61
CA HIS A 189 -7.04 -23.76 11.85
C HIS A 189 -6.31 -22.55 12.45
N PRO A 190 -4.98 -22.40 12.26
CA PRO A 190 -4.22 -21.20 12.67
C PRO A 190 -4.49 -19.93 11.85
N GLY A 191 -5.35 -19.98 10.83
CA GLY A 191 -5.55 -18.89 9.84
C GLY A 191 -7.01 -18.50 9.61
N LEU A 192 -7.93 -18.83 10.51
CA LEU A 192 -9.29 -18.32 10.45
C LEU A 192 -9.37 -16.89 11.00
N TYR A 193 -10.46 -16.19 10.69
CA TYR A 193 -10.62 -14.79 11.07
C TYR A 193 -10.48 -14.58 12.60
N PRO A 194 -9.87 -13.46 13.07
CA PRO A 194 -9.71 -13.15 14.50
C PRO A 194 -11.00 -13.31 15.34
N GLU A 195 -12.14 -13.15 14.71
CA GLU A 195 -13.48 -13.23 15.30
C GLU A 195 -13.93 -14.68 15.57
N TYR A 196 -13.50 -15.65 14.76
CA TYR A 196 -13.73 -17.09 15.02
C TYR A 196 -12.93 -17.53 16.25
N HIS A 197 -11.65 -17.12 16.31
CA HIS A 197 -10.79 -17.34 17.48
C HIS A 197 -11.41 -16.70 18.72
N LEU A 198 -11.89 -15.46 18.62
CA LEU A 198 -12.58 -14.79 19.73
C LEU A 198 -13.84 -15.55 20.18
N PHE A 199 -14.64 -16.08 19.25
CA PHE A 199 -15.81 -16.90 19.56
C PHE A 199 -15.44 -18.25 20.20
N ALA A 200 -14.41 -18.92 19.70
CA ALA A 200 -13.89 -20.18 20.23
C ALA A 200 -13.35 -19.98 21.66
N TYR A 201 -12.51 -18.97 21.88
CA TYR A 201 -11.98 -18.62 23.20
C TYR A 201 -13.08 -18.21 24.18
N SER A 202 -14.06 -17.41 23.76
CA SER A 202 -15.17 -17.02 24.64
C SER A 202 -16.11 -18.18 24.96
N THR A 203 -16.26 -19.15 24.06
CA THR A 203 -16.99 -20.41 24.30
C THR A 203 -16.22 -21.31 25.27
N ALA A 204 -14.91 -21.49 25.07
CA ALA A 204 -14.05 -22.26 25.97
C ALA A 204 -14.02 -21.64 27.38
N ALA A 205 -13.88 -20.31 27.49
CA ALA A 205 -13.92 -19.59 28.76
C ALA A 205 -15.27 -19.77 29.48
N LEU A 206 -16.39 -19.72 28.75
CA LEU A 206 -17.72 -19.94 29.34
C LEU A 206 -17.89 -21.38 29.86
N LEU A 207 -17.48 -22.38 29.09
CA LEU A 207 -17.53 -23.79 29.51
C LEU A 207 -16.64 -24.05 30.73
N MET A 208 -15.46 -23.42 30.78
CA MET A 208 -14.52 -23.52 31.88
C MET A 208 -15.05 -22.86 33.16
N LEU A 209 -15.67 -21.67 33.05
CA LEU A 209 -16.34 -21.00 34.17
C LEU A 209 -17.54 -21.80 34.70
N LEU A 210 -18.32 -22.43 33.81
CA LEU A 210 -19.40 -23.33 34.19
C LEU A 210 -18.86 -24.60 34.88
N GLY A 211 -17.78 -25.20 34.38
CA GLY A 211 -17.12 -26.33 35.03
C GLY A 211 -16.58 -25.97 36.43
N LEU A 212 -15.85 -24.85 36.54
CA LEU A 212 -15.27 -24.36 37.79
C LEU A 212 -16.35 -24.04 38.83
N ARG A 213 -17.48 -23.45 38.40
CA ARG A 213 -18.66 -23.19 39.24
C ARG A 213 -19.19 -24.48 39.88
N TRP A 214 -19.21 -25.59 39.16
CA TRP A 214 -19.69 -26.88 39.69
C TRP A 214 -18.67 -27.53 40.63
N LEU A 215 -17.38 -27.36 40.34
CA LEU A 215 -16.25 -27.81 41.19
C LEU A 215 -16.26 -27.13 42.56
N LEU A 216 -16.45 -25.81 42.62
CA LEU A 216 -16.55 -25.05 43.87
C LEU A 216 -17.76 -25.46 44.72
N PHE A 217 -18.82 -25.98 44.09
CA PHE A 217 -20.00 -26.52 44.78
C PHE A 217 -19.79 -27.92 45.37
N ALA A 218 -18.72 -28.62 44.95
CA ALA A 218 -18.36 -29.94 45.46
C ALA A 218 -17.53 -29.87 46.76
N LEU A 219 -17.01 -28.69 47.12
CA LEU A 219 -16.25 -28.47 48.35
C LEU A 219 -17.19 -28.35 49.58
N PRO A 220 -16.99 -29.13 50.66
CA PRO A 220 -17.81 -29.04 51.87
C PRO A 220 -17.64 -27.68 52.57
N GLY A 221 -18.75 -27.02 52.93
CA GLY A 221 -18.74 -25.85 53.82
C GLY A 221 -18.98 -24.47 53.18
N MET A 222 -19.12 -24.36 51.85
CA MET A 222 -19.46 -23.08 51.21
C MET A 222 -20.98 -22.74 51.30
N PRO A 223 -21.36 -21.53 51.74
CA PRO A 223 -22.77 -21.15 51.89
C PRO A 223 -23.48 -21.04 50.53
N HIS A 224 -24.40 -21.99 50.27
CA HIS A 224 -25.08 -22.21 48.99
C HIS A 224 -25.95 -21.06 48.44
N ALA A 225 -26.22 -20.00 49.20
CA ALA A 225 -27.25 -19.01 48.87
C ALA A 225 -26.73 -17.69 48.25
N ARG A 226 -25.44 -17.35 48.36
CA ARG A 226 -24.92 -16.04 47.90
C ARG A 226 -24.18 -16.07 46.55
N LEU A 227 -23.59 -17.21 46.17
CA LEU A 227 -22.88 -17.38 44.89
C LEU A 227 -23.80 -17.42 43.66
N TRP A 228 -25.12 -17.58 43.84
CA TRP A 228 -26.10 -17.58 42.75
C TRP A 228 -26.26 -16.21 42.05
N ARG A 229 -25.83 -15.11 42.68
CA ARG A 229 -26.14 -13.74 42.24
C ARG A 229 -25.06 -13.01 41.42
N TRP A 230 -24.00 -13.69 40.97
CA TRP A 230 -22.89 -13.10 40.18
C TRP A 230 -22.63 -13.91 38.86
N PRO A 231 -22.00 -13.32 37.82
CA PRO A 231 -22.60 -12.81 36.58
C PRO A 231 -22.82 -13.88 35.46
N ALA A 232 -23.30 -15.08 35.79
CA ALA A 232 -23.57 -16.09 34.74
C ALA A 232 -24.69 -15.68 33.75
N LEU A 233 -25.65 -14.86 34.20
CA LEU A 233 -26.72 -14.32 33.36
C LEU A 233 -26.24 -13.18 32.43
N PRO A 234 -25.49 -12.17 32.92
CA PRO A 234 -24.86 -11.17 32.05
C PRO A 234 -23.92 -11.76 31.00
N LEU A 235 -23.12 -12.78 31.34
CA LEU A 235 -22.21 -13.44 30.40
C LEU A 235 -22.96 -14.26 29.34
N ALA A 236 -24.01 -14.99 29.72
CA ALA A 236 -24.87 -15.68 28.76
C ALA A 236 -25.66 -14.70 27.88
N ALA A 237 -26.07 -13.54 28.41
CA ALA A 237 -26.72 -12.48 27.65
C ALA A 237 -25.75 -11.80 26.67
N ALA A 238 -24.51 -11.49 27.09
CA ALA A 238 -23.46 -10.96 26.21
C ALA A 238 -23.12 -11.95 25.07
N TRP A 239 -23.10 -13.25 25.37
CA TRP A 239 -22.87 -14.31 24.38
C TRP A 239 -24.00 -14.43 23.35
N LEU A 240 -25.26 -14.13 23.74
CA LEU A 240 -26.42 -14.11 22.83
C LEU A 240 -26.51 -12.83 21.98
N VAL A 241 -25.90 -11.71 22.41
CA VAL A 241 -25.94 -10.43 21.71
C VAL A 241 -24.87 -10.35 20.60
N SER A 242 -23.76 -11.06 20.74
CA SER A 242 -22.67 -11.10 19.74
C SER A 242 -23.12 -11.51 18.32
N PRO A 243 -23.93 -12.57 18.13
CA PRO A 243 -24.46 -12.91 16.80
C PRO A 243 -25.43 -11.86 16.24
N VAL A 244 -26.19 -11.17 17.10
CA VAL A 244 -27.17 -10.15 16.69
C VAL A 244 -26.46 -8.87 16.25
N LEU A 245 -25.39 -8.47 16.93
CA LEU A 245 -24.52 -7.38 16.50
C LEU A 245 -23.81 -7.70 15.17
N TRP A 246 -23.43 -8.98 14.96
CA TRP A 246 -22.85 -9.45 13.69
C TRP A 246 -23.81 -9.36 12.50
N PHE A 247 -25.08 -9.76 12.66
CA PHE A 247 -26.09 -9.62 11.60
C PHE A 247 -26.61 -8.19 11.42
N GLY A 248 -26.32 -7.28 12.36
CA GLY A 248 -26.63 -5.87 12.27
C GLY A 248 -25.63 -5.05 11.44
N ILE A 249 -24.46 -5.62 11.13
CA ILE A 249 -23.48 -5.03 10.21
C ILE A 249 -23.90 -5.35 8.78
N ASP A 250 -23.88 -4.36 7.89
CA ASP A 250 -24.22 -4.51 6.47
C ASP A 250 -23.38 -5.63 5.79
N GLU A 251 -23.97 -6.29 4.81
CA GLU A 251 -23.40 -7.40 4.05
C GLU A 251 -22.18 -6.95 3.23
N ARG A 252 -22.16 -5.68 2.82
CA ARG A 252 -21.05 -5.05 2.07
C ARG A 252 -19.78 -4.90 2.91
N THR A 253 -19.90 -4.32 4.11
CA THR A 253 -18.78 -4.17 5.05
C THR A 253 -18.17 -5.52 5.45
N ARG A 254 -19.00 -6.57 5.52
CA ARG A 254 -18.55 -7.94 5.81
C ARG A 254 -17.83 -8.59 4.63
N ALA A 255 -18.23 -8.30 3.39
CA ALA A 255 -17.55 -8.82 2.20
C ALA A 255 -16.17 -8.16 2.00
N ASP A 256 -16.08 -6.85 2.25
CA ASP A 256 -14.83 -6.09 2.09
C ASP A 256 -13.76 -6.53 3.11
N LEU A 257 -14.13 -6.76 4.38
CA LEU A 257 -13.23 -7.25 5.43
C LEU A 257 -12.71 -8.68 5.19
N VAL A 258 -13.52 -9.53 4.54
CA VAL A 258 -13.18 -10.94 4.25
C VAL A 258 -12.29 -11.07 3.01
N MET A 259 -12.50 -10.24 1.99
CA MET A 259 -11.71 -10.27 0.76
C MET A 259 -10.30 -9.71 0.95
N GLU A 260 -10.11 -8.75 1.86
CA GLU A 260 -8.79 -8.16 2.15
C GLU A 260 -7.83 -9.08 2.93
N SER A 261 -8.32 -10.17 3.54
CA SER A 261 -7.56 -10.98 4.49
C SER A 261 -7.16 -12.38 4.00
N VAL A 262 -7.89 -12.99 3.06
CA VAL A 262 -7.75 -14.45 2.78
C VAL A 262 -7.12 -14.77 1.42
N VAL A 263 -7.17 -13.85 0.45
CA VAL A 263 -7.12 -14.28 -0.96
C VAL A 263 -5.71 -14.32 -1.58
N ALA A 264 -4.73 -13.60 -1.02
CA ALA A 264 -3.41 -13.47 -1.67
C ALA A 264 -2.35 -14.46 -1.17
N THR A 265 -2.36 -14.83 0.11
CA THR A 265 -1.29 -15.65 0.74
C THR A 265 -1.56 -17.15 0.68
N ASP A 266 -2.84 -17.57 0.66
CA ASP A 266 -3.19 -18.99 0.73
C ASP A 266 -2.98 -19.72 -0.61
N TRP A 267 -3.20 -19.04 -1.74
CA TRP A 267 -3.00 -19.62 -3.08
C TRP A 267 -1.54 -19.98 -3.36
N ILE A 268 -0.58 -19.09 -3.08
CA ILE A 268 0.85 -19.37 -3.27
C ILE A 268 1.28 -20.57 -2.41
N ARG A 269 0.80 -20.64 -1.16
CA ARG A 269 1.12 -21.73 -0.22
C ARG A 269 0.53 -23.09 -0.61
N THR A 270 -0.61 -23.12 -1.31
CA THR A 270 -1.33 -24.36 -1.63
C THR A 270 -1.20 -24.81 -3.09
N ALA A 271 -0.96 -23.91 -4.04
CA ALA A 271 -0.94 -24.20 -5.48
C ALA A 271 0.47 -24.45 -6.04
N MET A 272 1.51 -23.89 -5.44
CA MET A 272 2.89 -24.10 -5.87
C MET A 272 3.68 -24.87 -4.79
N PRO A 273 4.47 -25.91 -5.15
CA PRO A 273 5.39 -26.55 -4.21
C PRO A 273 6.48 -25.54 -3.84
N VAL A 274 6.24 -24.85 -2.75
CA VAL A 274 7.08 -23.79 -2.22
C VAL A 274 8.15 -24.39 -1.32
N GLN A 275 9.43 -24.11 -1.59
CA GLN A 275 10.50 -24.45 -0.65
C GLN A 275 10.76 -23.27 0.28
N PRO A 276 10.60 -23.44 1.61
CA PRO A 276 11.12 -22.47 2.58
C PRO A 276 12.64 -22.44 2.44
N THR A 277 13.22 -21.26 2.56
CA THR A 277 14.59 -21.03 2.12
C THR A 277 15.55 -20.85 3.28
N THR A 278 16.61 -21.65 3.27
CA THR A 278 17.94 -21.22 3.67
C THR A 278 18.54 -20.43 2.49
N ARG A 279 18.47 -19.09 2.50
CA ARG A 279 18.53 -18.22 1.29
C ARG A 279 19.88 -17.52 1.12
N VAL A 280 20.37 -16.82 2.15
CA VAL A 280 21.60 -16.00 2.11
C VAL A 280 22.85 -16.84 2.32
N ALA A 281 22.85 -17.80 3.24
CA ALA A 281 24.04 -18.63 3.49
C ALA A 281 24.46 -19.46 2.26
N LYS A 282 23.51 -20.11 1.58
CA LYS A 282 23.80 -20.84 0.33
C LYS A 282 24.25 -19.92 -0.81
N MET A 283 23.66 -18.73 -0.89
CA MET A 283 24.07 -17.71 -1.87
C MET A 283 25.48 -17.19 -1.59
N LEU A 284 25.80 -16.87 -0.33
CA LEU A 284 27.13 -16.44 0.11
C LEU A 284 28.18 -17.53 -0.13
N ASP A 285 27.82 -18.81 0.02
CA ASP A 285 28.73 -19.93 -0.20
C ASP A 285 29.03 -20.08 -1.71
N ALA A 286 28.01 -19.86 -2.54
CA ALA A 286 28.10 -19.91 -3.99
C ALA A 286 28.57 -18.59 -4.64
N LEU A 287 28.91 -17.59 -3.82
CA LEU A 287 29.46 -16.30 -4.20
C LEU A 287 30.97 -16.47 -4.40
N ASP A 288 31.35 -17.11 -5.51
CA ASP A 288 32.71 -16.95 -6.04
C ASP A 288 32.88 -15.48 -6.47
N VAL A 289 34.11 -14.95 -6.42
CA VAL A 289 34.45 -13.51 -6.57
C VAL A 289 33.98 -12.88 -7.90
N GLU A 290 33.39 -13.63 -8.83
CA GLU A 290 32.69 -13.11 -10.00
C GLU A 290 31.38 -13.89 -10.23
N PRO A 291 30.22 -13.27 -9.99
CA PRO A 291 29.66 -12.42 -11.05
C PRO A 291 29.19 -11.05 -10.55
N ALA A 292 29.37 -10.04 -11.40
CA ALA A 292 28.84 -8.69 -11.18
C ALA A 292 27.30 -8.69 -11.09
N PRO A 293 26.71 -7.71 -10.38
CA PRO A 293 25.27 -7.48 -10.43
C PRO A 293 24.79 -7.28 -11.88
N LEU A 294 23.64 -7.87 -12.23
CA LEU A 294 22.98 -7.77 -13.53
C LEU A 294 22.84 -6.31 -14.01
N SER A 295 22.48 -5.39 -13.12
CA SER A 295 22.18 -3.99 -13.45
C SER A 295 23.40 -3.05 -13.40
N GLN A 296 24.47 -3.44 -12.72
CA GLN A 296 25.69 -2.63 -12.63
C GLN A 296 26.54 -2.66 -13.90
N SER A 297 26.12 -3.40 -14.93
CA SER A 297 26.87 -3.59 -16.17
C SER A 297 26.26 -2.91 -17.42
N GLY A 298 25.18 -2.12 -17.29
CA GLY A 298 24.39 -1.69 -18.46
C GLY A 298 24.04 -0.22 -18.62
N VAL A 299 24.13 0.61 -17.58
CA VAL A 299 23.96 2.07 -17.73
C VAL A 299 25.36 2.69 -17.78
N PRO A 300 25.83 3.15 -18.96
CA PRO A 300 27.05 3.94 -19.05
C PRO A 300 27.11 5.01 -17.96
N GLU A 301 28.29 5.22 -17.38
CA GLU A 301 28.56 6.28 -16.39
C GLU A 301 28.12 7.67 -16.90
N GLN A 302 28.03 7.81 -18.23
CA GLN A 302 27.40 8.93 -18.94
C GLN A 302 26.29 8.41 -19.87
N TRP A 303 25.08 8.19 -19.34
CA TRP A 303 23.90 7.93 -20.16
C TRP A 303 23.61 9.15 -21.06
N PRO A 304 23.54 8.97 -22.40
CA PRO A 304 23.43 10.10 -23.32
C PRO A 304 22.07 10.81 -23.19
N ARG A 305 22.04 12.10 -23.54
CA ARG A 305 20.88 13.01 -23.39
C ARG A 305 20.81 13.99 -24.55
N GLY A 306 19.68 14.67 -24.69
CA GLY A 306 19.46 15.66 -25.74
C GLY A 306 19.54 15.06 -27.14
N LEU A 307 19.29 13.76 -27.28
CA LEU A 307 19.34 13.05 -28.57
C LEU A 307 18.11 13.31 -29.45
N VAL A 308 17.09 13.97 -28.87
CA VAL A 308 15.90 14.44 -29.59
C VAL A 308 15.83 15.95 -29.42
N ASP A 309 16.00 16.67 -30.52
CA ASP A 309 15.83 18.12 -30.56
C ASP A 309 14.35 18.44 -30.78
N LEU A 310 13.75 19.14 -29.82
CA LEU A 310 12.34 19.55 -29.86
C LEU A 310 12.23 21.07 -29.99
N PRO A 311 11.27 21.59 -30.77
CA PRO A 311 10.98 23.01 -30.79
C PRO A 311 10.79 23.59 -29.38
N PRO A 312 11.27 24.81 -29.08
CA PRO A 312 11.14 25.41 -27.76
C PRO A 312 9.70 25.56 -27.26
N ASP A 313 8.73 25.66 -28.16
CA ASP A 313 7.29 25.75 -27.88
C ASP A 313 6.59 24.38 -27.76
N THR A 314 7.34 23.28 -27.73
CA THR A 314 6.77 21.93 -27.60
C THR A 314 6.13 21.75 -26.23
N ASN A 315 4.89 21.24 -26.21
CA ASN A 315 4.18 20.83 -25.01
C ASN A 315 4.46 19.37 -24.69
N VAL A 316 4.28 18.98 -23.42
CA VAL A 316 4.32 17.57 -23.01
C VAL A 316 3.03 17.24 -22.26
N VAL A 317 2.40 16.11 -22.59
CA VAL A 317 1.20 15.64 -21.91
C VAL A 317 1.45 14.22 -21.40
N LEU A 318 1.48 14.08 -20.08
CA LEU A 318 1.50 12.80 -19.39
C LEU A 318 0.06 12.36 -19.11
N VAL A 319 -0.40 11.32 -19.79
CA VAL A 319 -1.70 10.69 -19.59
C VAL A 319 -1.51 9.40 -18.80
N VAL A 320 -2.13 9.33 -17.63
CA VAL A 320 -2.08 8.16 -16.74
C VAL A 320 -3.47 7.57 -16.63
N PHE A 321 -3.62 6.31 -16.99
CA PHE A 321 -4.81 5.52 -16.73
C PHE A 321 -4.69 4.85 -15.36
N ASP A 322 -5.78 4.80 -14.59
CA ASP A 322 -5.79 4.18 -13.26
C ASP A 322 -6.13 2.69 -13.36
N ALA A 323 -5.30 1.79 -12.80
CA ALA A 323 -5.53 0.34 -12.81
C ALA A 323 -5.70 -0.27 -14.22
N PHE A 324 -5.03 0.29 -15.23
CA PHE A 324 -5.09 -0.17 -16.62
C PHE A 324 -4.01 -1.22 -16.93
N ARG A 325 -4.43 -2.42 -17.33
CA ARG A 325 -3.53 -3.54 -17.65
C ARG A 325 -2.86 -3.37 -19.02
N TYR A 326 -1.69 -3.95 -19.19
CA TYR A 326 -1.02 -3.95 -20.50
C TYR A 326 -1.62 -4.96 -21.50
N ASP A 327 -2.15 -6.09 -21.02
CA ASP A 327 -2.72 -7.16 -21.84
C ASP A 327 -4.09 -6.84 -22.45
N VAL A 328 -4.60 -5.61 -22.25
CA VAL A 328 -5.81 -5.10 -22.89
C VAL A 328 -5.55 -4.15 -24.06
N VAL A 329 -4.28 -3.99 -24.46
CA VAL A 329 -3.90 -3.13 -25.60
C VAL A 329 -2.74 -3.73 -26.42
N PRO A 330 -2.65 -3.45 -27.73
CA PRO A 330 -1.52 -3.87 -28.56
C PRO A 330 -0.17 -3.25 -28.13
N PRO A 331 0.97 -3.92 -28.39
CA PRO A 331 1.11 -5.24 -29.02
C PRO A 331 0.85 -6.42 -28.07
N ALA A 332 0.45 -6.18 -26.83
CA ALA A 332 0.43 -7.17 -25.76
C ALA A 332 -0.86 -7.98 -25.63
N LEU A 333 -1.78 -7.85 -26.58
CA LEU A 333 -3.00 -8.65 -26.60
C LEU A 333 -2.65 -10.15 -26.62
N PRO A 334 -3.17 -10.96 -25.69
CA PRO A 334 -3.00 -12.42 -25.70
C PRO A 334 -3.49 -13.07 -27.00
N PRO A 335 -3.28 -14.37 -27.23
CA PRO A 335 -3.96 -15.10 -28.30
C PRO A 335 -5.49 -14.96 -28.19
N GLU A 336 -6.21 -14.93 -29.32
CA GLU A 336 -7.66 -14.61 -29.40
C GLU A 336 -8.55 -15.33 -28.36
N GLY A 337 -8.24 -16.59 -28.01
CA GLY A 337 -9.02 -17.35 -27.02
C GLY A 337 -8.80 -16.98 -25.55
N ASN A 338 -7.77 -16.19 -25.23
CA ASN A 338 -7.36 -15.82 -23.87
C ASN A 338 -7.42 -14.30 -23.62
N ARG A 339 -7.99 -13.51 -24.54
CA ARG A 339 -8.04 -12.05 -24.40
C ARG A 339 -9.14 -11.61 -23.44
N LEU A 340 -8.85 -10.59 -22.65
CA LEU A 340 -9.85 -9.85 -21.90
C LEU A 340 -10.67 -8.91 -22.80
N VAL A 341 -10.04 -8.33 -23.82
CA VAL A 341 -10.66 -7.41 -24.78
C VAL A 341 -10.24 -7.74 -26.21
N ASP A 342 -11.14 -7.50 -27.16
CA ASP A 342 -10.81 -7.60 -28.58
C ASP A 342 -10.21 -6.29 -29.10
N PRO A 343 -9.38 -6.31 -30.17
CA PRO A 343 -8.89 -5.09 -30.81
C PRO A 343 -10.00 -4.10 -31.22
N SER A 344 -11.22 -4.59 -31.46
CA SER A 344 -12.39 -3.77 -31.78
C SER A 344 -12.99 -3.04 -30.58
N ASP A 345 -12.58 -3.40 -29.35
CA ASP A 345 -13.02 -2.75 -28.11
C ASP A 345 -12.23 -1.47 -27.83
N THR A 346 -11.00 -1.38 -28.31
CA THR A 346 -10.10 -0.23 -28.14
C THR A 346 -9.53 0.27 -29.48
N PRO A 347 -10.38 0.55 -30.48
CA PRO A 347 -9.93 0.85 -31.84
C PRO A 347 -9.10 2.14 -31.90
N PHE A 348 -9.42 3.14 -31.07
CA PHE A 348 -8.69 4.40 -31.08
C PHE A 348 -7.30 4.26 -30.45
N LEU A 349 -7.19 3.63 -29.27
CA LEU A 349 -5.91 3.37 -28.61
C LEU A 349 -5.00 2.53 -29.50
N HIS A 350 -5.56 1.50 -30.15
CA HIS A 350 -4.81 0.68 -31.10
C HIS A 350 -4.21 1.55 -32.21
N GLN A 351 -5.05 2.24 -32.98
CA GLN A 351 -4.61 3.09 -34.08
C GLN A 351 -3.64 4.20 -33.62
N TRP A 352 -3.94 4.83 -32.48
CA TRP A 352 -3.14 5.93 -31.97
C TRP A 352 -1.73 5.49 -31.56
N SER A 353 -1.62 4.30 -30.96
CA SER A 353 -0.35 3.72 -30.48
C SER A 353 0.61 3.31 -31.60
N GLU A 354 0.13 3.03 -32.82
CA GLU A 354 0.98 2.64 -33.95
C GLU A 354 2.01 3.71 -34.32
N GLY A 355 1.66 4.98 -34.15
CA GLY A 355 2.55 6.12 -34.37
C GLY A 355 3.44 6.46 -33.17
N ALA A 356 3.38 5.71 -32.07
CA ALA A 356 4.14 5.96 -30.84
C ALA A 356 5.29 4.96 -30.67
N TYR A 357 6.33 5.38 -29.96
CA TYR A 357 7.29 4.44 -29.38
C TYR A 357 6.55 3.64 -28.32
N ARG A 358 6.45 2.33 -28.51
CA ARG A 358 5.73 1.42 -27.62
C ARG A 358 6.73 0.57 -26.87
N PHE A 359 6.78 0.69 -25.56
CA PHE A 359 7.67 -0.10 -24.73
C PHE A 359 6.99 -1.45 -24.44
N ALA A 360 7.65 -2.54 -24.81
CA ALA A 360 7.14 -3.90 -24.64
C ALA A 360 7.08 -4.31 -23.16
N ASN A 361 8.04 -3.84 -22.38
CA ASN A 361 8.33 -4.31 -21.03
C ASN A 361 8.41 -3.13 -20.05
N ALA A 362 7.28 -2.45 -19.80
CA ALA A 362 7.20 -1.31 -18.90
C ALA A 362 6.54 -1.66 -17.57
N TYR A 363 7.23 -1.39 -16.45
CA TYR A 363 6.80 -1.81 -15.13
C TYR A 363 6.45 -0.66 -14.21
N SER A 364 5.31 -0.74 -13.54
CA SER A 364 5.01 0.14 -12.43
C SER A 364 5.74 -0.29 -11.16
N ALA A 365 6.39 0.65 -10.49
CA ALA A 365 7.10 0.41 -9.23
C ALA A 365 6.18 -0.04 -8.08
N SER A 366 4.86 0.12 -8.20
CA SER A 366 3.91 -0.34 -7.19
C SER A 366 2.53 -0.66 -7.77
N THR A 367 1.76 -1.47 -7.06
CA THR A 367 0.40 -1.89 -7.45
C THR A 367 -0.70 -1.04 -6.82
N VAL A 368 -0.35 0.15 -6.31
CA VAL A 368 -1.29 1.14 -5.77
C VAL A 368 -0.90 2.56 -6.15
N THR A 369 -1.88 3.35 -6.58
CA THR A 369 -1.73 4.75 -7.01
C THR A 369 -0.90 5.58 -6.03
N ARG A 370 -1.17 5.48 -4.72
CA ARG A 370 -0.49 6.27 -3.67
C ARG A 370 1.02 6.07 -3.57
N ARG A 371 1.54 4.99 -4.15
CA ARG A 371 2.98 4.67 -4.20
C ARG A 371 3.52 4.76 -5.60
N ALA A 372 2.79 4.25 -6.59
CA ALA A 372 3.19 4.32 -8.00
C ALA A 372 3.37 5.78 -8.45
N MET A 373 2.41 6.66 -8.14
CA MET A 373 2.45 8.04 -8.62
C MET A 373 3.65 8.85 -8.09
N PRO A 374 4.01 8.82 -6.80
CA PRO A 374 5.24 9.48 -6.35
C PRO A 374 6.52 8.97 -7.01
N THR A 375 6.65 7.66 -7.22
CA THR A 375 7.83 7.10 -7.91
C THR A 375 7.95 7.63 -9.33
N MET A 376 6.83 7.68 -10.06
CA MET A 376 6.74 8.19 -11.42
C MET A 376 6.99 9.70 -11.50
N MET A 377 6.33 10.49 -10.65
CA MET A 377 6.32 11.96 -10.72
C MET A 377 7.56 12.61 -10.12
N ARG A 378 8.29 11.90 -9.25
CA ARG A 378 9.49 12.42 -8.59
C ARG A 378 10.76 11.65 -8.92
N SER A 379 10.67 10.53 -9.65
CA SER A 379 11.79 9.62 -9.95
C SER A 379 12.47 9.09 -8.68
N ILE A 380 11.68 8.65 -7.71
CA ILE A 380 12.17 8.12 -6.42
C ILE A 380 11.85 6.63 -6.30
N GLN A 381 12.58 5.93 -5.44
CA GLN A 381 12.32 4.52 -5.19
C GLN A 381 10.99 4.35 -4.44
N VAL A 382 10.30 3.23 -4.63
CA VAL A 382 9.03 2.93 -3.94
C VAL A 382 9.17 2.88 -2.41
N SER A 383 10.39 2.62 -1.92
CA SER A 383 10.76 2.63 -0.50
C SER A 383 11.06 4.02 0.06
N ASP A 384 11.29 5.03 -0.80
CA ASP A 384 11.64 6.38 -0.38
C ASP A 384 10.39 7.13 0.12
N ASP A 385 10.54 7.97 1.16
CA ASP A 385 9.43 8.82 1.61
C ASP A 385 9.25 10.02 0.68
N PRO A 386 8.13 10.13 -0.08
CA PRO A 386 7.91 11.24 -0.99
C PRO A 386 7.79 12.61 -0.31
N MET A 387 7.61 12.67 1.01
CA MET A 387 7.66 13.94 1.75
C MET A 387 9.08 14.54 1.79
N ILE A 388 10.10 13.69 1.71
CA ILE A 388 11.50 14.07 1.95
C ILE A 388 12.32 13.95 0.66
N ALA A 389 12.04 12.92 -0.13
CA ALA A 389 12.77 12.56 -1.33
C ALA A 389 12.17 13.16 -2.61
N GLY A 390 13.05 13.43 -3.57
CA GLY A 390 12.68 13.88 -4.92
C GLY A 390 12.35 15.38 -5.01
N VAL A 391 12.41 15.90 -6.23
CA VAL A 391 11.93 17.24 -6.60
C VAL A 391 10.51 17.12 -7.13
N SER A 392 9.62 18.06 -6.79
CA SER A 392 8.24 18.07 -7.27
C SER A 392 8.18 18.18 -8.80
N ALA A 393 7.18 17.56 -9.42
CA ALA A 393 7.01 17.61 -10.88
C ALA A 393 6.79 19.05 -11.36
N ALA A 394 5.98 19.84 -10.65
CA ALA A 394 5.75 21.25 -10.96
C ALA A 394 7.05 22.05 -10.98
N GLU A 395 7.93 21.83 -9.99
CA GLU A 395 9.21 22.52 -9.95
C GLU A 395 10.07 22.19 -11.17
N ARG A 396 10.17 20.90 -11.54
CA ARG A 396 10.89 20.43 -12.74
C ARG A 396 10.34 21.07 -14.02
N ILE A 397 9.03 21.00 -14.21
CA ILE A 397 8.31 21.56 -15.37
C ILE A 397 8.63 23.05 -15.52
N GLU A 398 8.50 23.80 -14.43
CA GLU A 398 8.72 25.23 -14.44
C GLU A 398 10.22 25.60 -14.59
N ARG A 399 11.18 24.66 -14.42
CA ARG A 399 12.60 24.90 -14.78
C ARG A 399 12.77 25.06 -16.28
N SER A 400 12.01 24.28 -17.04
CA SER A 400 11.98 24.36 -18.51
C SER A 400 11.24 25.58 -19.09
N GLY A 401 10.80 26.51 -18.25
CA GLY A 401 10.04 27.69 -18.67
C GLY A 401 8.61 27.42 -19.12
N ARG A 402 8.04 26.26 -18.73
CA ARG A 402 6.69 25.83 -19.11
C ARG A 402 5.70 25.97 -17.98
N VAL A 403 4.43 26.14 -18.36
CA VAL A 403 3.32 26.17 -17.42
C VAL A 403 2.98 24.76 -16.93
N SER A 404 2.86 24.57 -15.63
CA SER A 404 2.45 23.30 -15.02
C SER A 404 0.92 23.19 -14.95
N VAL A 405 0.36 22.16 -15.60
CA VAL A 405 -1.09 21.91 -15.68
C VAL A 405 -1.40 20.51 -15.15
N ALA A 406 -2.46 20.37 -14.36
CA ALA A 406 -2.97 19.07 -13.93
C ALA A 406 -4.49 19.01 -14.06
N ALA A 407 -5.00 17.91 -14.63
CA ALA A 407 -6.41 17.57 -14.71
C ALA A 407 -6.60 16.14 -14.18
N VAL A 408 -6.96 16.01 -12.91
CA VAL A 408 -6.86 14.74 -12.18
C VAL A 408 -8.11 14.40 -11.36
N ILE A 409 -8.24 13.15 -10.92
CA ILE A 409 -9.31 12.76 -10.00
C ILE A 409 -9.12 13.48 -8.64
N ASN A 410 -10.22 13.89 -7.98
CA ASN A 410 -10.19 14.62 -6.70
C ASN A 410 -9.52 13.86 -5.54
N TYR A 411 -9.23 12.56 -5.70
CA TYR A 411 -8.39 11.80 -4.79
C TYR A 411 -7.06 12.51 -4.46
N PHE A 412 -6.43 13.17 -5.43
CA PHE A 412 -5.15 13.87 -5.23
C PHE A 412 -5.29 15.22 -4.50
N THR A 413 -6.50 15.68 -4.18
CA THR A 413 -6.73 16.94 -3.46
C THR A 413 -7.54 16.79 -2.19
N GLU A 414 -8.51 15.87 -2.20
CA GLU A 414 -9.50 15.65 -1.14
C GLU A 414 -9.34 14.26 -0.49
N GLY A 415 -8.35 13.48 -0.93
CA GLY A 415 -8.07 12.17 -0.37
C GLY A 415 -7.60 12.23 1.09
N PRO A 416 -7.81 11.16 1.86
CA PRO A 416 -7.47 11.10 3.29
C PRO A 416 -5.96 11.02 3.58
N SER A 417 -5.09 11.04 2.56
CA SER A 417 -3.63 10.93 2.73
C SER A 417 -2.92 12.19 2.26
N ASP A 418 -2.24 12.87 3.18
CA ASP A 418 -1.41 14.05 2.90
C ASP A 418 -0.40 13.82 1.75
N LYS A 419 0.07 12.58 1.58
CA LYS A 419 1.03 12.18 0.55
C LYS A 419 0.53 12.34 -0.89
N ALA A 420 -0.77 12.21 -1.15
CA ALA A 420 -1.32 12.35 -2.51
C ALA A 420 -1.37 13.82 -2.96
N ASN A 421 -1.63 14.74 -2.01
CA ASN A 421 -1.68 16.17 -2.26
C ASN A 421 -0.30 16.74 -2.66
N LEU A 422 0.80 16.12 -2.18
CA LEU A 422 2.17 16.50 -2.54
C LEU A 422 2.49 16.42 -4.03
N LEU A 423 1.73 15.61 -4.78
CA LEU A 423 1.95 15.45 -6.22
C LEU A 423 1.46 16.67 -7.00
N LEU A 424 0.47 17.37 -6.46
CA LEU A 424 -0.08 18.61 -7.01
C LEU A 424 0.52 19.85 -6.36
N GLU A 425 1.47 19.67 -5.43
CA GLU A 425 2.20 20.76 -4.83
C GLU A 425 2.87 21.60 -5.92
N ASP A 426 2.76 22.92 -5.78
CA ASP A 426 3.29 23.94 -6.68
C ASP A 426 2.74 24.01 -8.10
N PHE A 427 1.89 23.08 -8.54
CA PHE A 427 1.24 23.19 -9.86
C PHE A 427 0.52 24.55 -10.01
N GLN A 428 0.75 25.21 -11.13
CA GLN A 428 0.18 26.53 -11.42
C GLN A 428 -1.31 26.43 -11.71
N ASN A 429 -1.71 25.43 -12.49
CA ASN A 429 -3.08 25.20 -12.91
C ASN A 429 -3.53 23.78 -12.56
N VAL A 430 -4.44 23.65 -11.61
CA VAL A 430 -5.00 22.34 -11.21
C VAL A 430 -6.51 22.36 -11.37
N SER A 431 -7.03 21.38 -12.10
CA SER A 431 -8.45 21.04 -12.13
C SER A 431 -8.63 19.62 -11.63
N THR A 432 -9.71 19.40 -10.90
CA THR A 432 -10.07 18.06 -10.42
C THR A 432 -11.45 17.65 -10.88
N TYR A 433 -11.74 16.36 -10.89
CA TYR A 433 -13.08 15.82 -11.10
C TYR A 433 -13.39 14.69 -10.12
N ARG A 434 -14.67 14.52 -9.80
CA ARG A 434 -15.14 13.44 -8.91
C ARG A 434 -15.29 12.14 -9.69
N LYS A 435 -15.34 10.99 -8.98
CA LYS A 435 -15.49 9.66 -9.60
C LYS A 435 -16.76 9.52 -10.45
N ASP A 436 -17.77 10.36 -10.22
CA ASP A 436 -19.02 10.44 -10.97
C ASP A 436 -19.01 11.50 -12.09
N GLU A 437 -17.89 12.20 -12.32
CA GLU A 437 -17.77 13.36 -13.21
C GLU A 437 -16.72 13.20 -14.32
N HIS A 438 -16.45 11.96 -14.79
CA HIS A 438 -15.42 11.70 -15.80
C HIS A 438 -15.56 12.55 -17.07
N ASP A 439 -16.80 12.85 -17.48
CA ASP A 439 -17.06 13.69 -18.66
C ASP A 439 -16.62 15.15 -18.52
N LEU A 440 -16.36 15.62 -17.30
CA LEU A 440 -15.86 16.97 -17.03
C LEU A 440 -14.35 17.11 -17.18
N LEU A 441 -13.59 16.01 -17.29
CA LEU A 441 -12.14 16.07 -17.42
C LEU A 441 -11.72 16.86 -18.67
N VAL A 442 -12.22 16.49 -19.84
CA VAL A 442 -11.84 17.14 -21.12
C VAL A 442 -12.27 18.61 -21.17
N PRO A 443 -13.52 18.99 -20.79
CA PRO A 443 -13.92 20.39 -20.69
C PRO A 443 -13.09 21.22 -19.72
N ARG A 444 -12.78 20.70 -18.52
CA ARG A 444 -11.96 21.41 -17.53
C ARG A 444 -10.53 21.62 -18.01
N LEU A 445 -9.93 20.59 -18.63
CA LEU A 445 -8.60 20.72 -19.21
C LEU A 445 -8.60 21.74 -20.36
N ARG A 446 -9.59 21.72 -21.25
CA ARG A 446 -9.74 22.71 -22.32
C ARG A 446 -9.75 24.14 -21.77
N GLU A 447 -10.58 24.41 -20.76
CA GLU A 447 -10.66 25.74 -20.13
C GLU A 447 -9.30 26.20 -19.60
N GLN A 448 -8.54 25.31 -18.96
CA GLN A 448 -7.20 25.61 -18.49
C GLN A 448 -6.24 25.93 -19.65
N LEU A 449 -6.23 25.11 -20.71
CA LEU A 449 -5.35 25.29 -21.87
C LEU A 449 -5.67 26.58 -22.66
N GLU A 450 -6.95 26.93 -22.79
CA GLU A 450 -7.37 28.20 -23.38
C GLU A 450 -6.97 29.40 -22.50
N GLY A 451 -7.00 29.23 -21.18
CA GLY A 451 -6.63 30.24 -20.19
C GLY A 451 -5.16 30.65 -20.22
N ILE A 452 -4.25 29.75 -20.60
CA ILE A 452 -2.79 30.00 -20.66
C ILE A 452 -2.32 30.63 -21.98
N ARG A 453 -3.25 31.02 -22.88
CA ARG A 453 -3.00 31.88 -24.06
C ARG A 453 -1.90 31.44 -25.02
N GLY A 454 -1.63 30.14 -25.13
CA GLY A 454 -0.61 29.58 -26.02
C GLY A 454 0.80 29.56 -25.44
N GLU A 455 0.97 29.76 -24.13
CA GLU A 455 2.22 29.44 -23.44
C GLU A 455 2.50 27.93 -23.51
N PRO A 456 3.78 27.50 -23.69
CA PRO A 456 4.11 26.09 -23.69
C PRO A 456 3.92 25.49 -22.30
N PHE A 457 3.42 24.26 -22.24
CA PHE A 457 3.01 23.64 -20.98
C PHE A 457 3.45 22.18 -20.86
N VAL A 458 3.44 21.70 -19.62
CA VAL A 458 3.43 20.28 -19.31
C VAL A 458 2.15 19.96 -18.54
N ALA A 459 1.34 19.06 -19.09
CA ALA A 459 0.07 18.67 -18.49
C ALA A 459 0.12 17.24 -17.96
N TRP A 460 -0.34 17.04 -16.73
CA TRP A 460 -0.67 15.73 -16.18
C TRP A 460 -2.18 15.50 -16.25
N VAL A 461 -2.58 14.44 -16.94
CA VAL A 461 -3.98 14.03 -17.11
C VAL A 461 -4.17 12.65 -16.50
N HIS A 462 -5.06 12.51 -15.53
CA HIS A 462 -5.30 11.23 -14.85
C HIS A 462 -6.72 10.74 -15.10
N LEU A 463 -6.88 9.60 -15.79
CA LEU A 463 -8.16 8.98 -16.13
C LEU A 463 -8.45 7.80 -15.19
N TYR A 464 -9.43 7.98 -14.30
CA TYR A 464 -9.74 7.05 -13.21
C TYR A 464 -10.66 5.87 -13.60
N ALA A 465 -11.16 5.80 -14.84
CA ALA A 465 -12.37 5.03 -15.15
C ALA A 465 -12.23 3.50 -15.00
N THR A 466 -11.02 2.96 -15.06
CA THR A 466 -10.72 1.52 -14.89
C THR A 466 -10.47 1.10 -13.44
N HIS A 467 -10.37 2.05 -12.49
CA HIS A 467 -10.28 1.76 -11.06
C HIS A 467 -11.60 1.19 -10.53
N HIS A 468 -11.58 0.14 -9.72
CA HIS A 468 -12.80 -0.38 -9.08
C HIS A 468 -13.44 0.58 -8.04
N PRO A 469 -14.76 0.84 -8.08
CA PRO A 469 -15.71 0.41 -9.09
C PRO A 469 -15.50 1.16 -10.40
N GLY A 470 -15.43 0.42 -11.51
CA GLY A 470 -15.18 0.99 -12.83
C GLY A 470 -16.31 1.89 -13.31
N PHE A 471 -16.05 2.63 -14.39
CA PHE A 471 -16.98 3.62 -14.96
C PHE A 471 -17.18 3.37 -16.47
N ALA A 472 -18.39 3.54 -16.99
CA ALA A 472 -18.67 3.57 -18.43
C ALA A 472 -19.93 4.39 -18.73
N ASP A 473 -19.99 5.01 -19.91
CA ASP A 473 -21.15 5.77 -20.41
C ASP A 473 -21.69 6.84 -19.43
N GLY A 474 -20.81 7.54 -18.70
CA GLY A 474 -21.25 8.55 -17.73
C GLY A 474 -21.74 7.98 -16.40
N HIS A 475 -21.60 6.67 -16.17
CA HIS A 475 -22.13 5.99 -14.99
C HIS A 475 -21.11 5.08 -14.28
N LEU A 476 -21.16 5.07 -12.94
CA LEU A 476 -20.44 4.09 -12.11
C LEU A 476 -21.04 2.70 -12.35
N LEU A 477 -20.18 1.71 -12.58
CA LEU A 477 -20.59 0.33 -12.87
C LEU A 477 -20.81 -0.51 -11.61
N GLU A 478 -20.79 0.08 -10.41
CA GLU A 478 -20.84 -0.65 -9.15
C GLU A 478 -22.08 -1.55 -8.99
N GLU A 479 -23.21 -1.15 -9.58
CA GLU A 479 -24.49 -1.90 -9.61
C GLU A 479 -24.83 -2.47 -11.01
N ALA A 480 -23.93 -2.34 -11.98
CA ALA A 480 -24.21 -2.80 -13.35
C ALA A 480 -24.19 -4.33 -13.44
N ASP A 481 -25.15 -4.87 -14.21
CA ASP A 481 -25.21 -6.30 -14.56
C ASP A 481 -23.89 -6.77 -15.17
N GLY A 482 -23.41 -7.92 -14.68
CA GLY A 482 -22.20 -8.60 -15.15
C GLY A 482 -21.22 -8.94 -14.03
N ASN A 483 -20.23 -9.77 -14.34
CA ASN A 483 -19.13 -10.07 -13.43
C ASN A 483 -18.09 -8.92 -13.43
N ARG A 484 -17.07 -8.99 -12.57
CA ARG A 484 -16.07 -7.91 -12.42
C ARG A 484 -15.27 -7.69 -13.72
N THR A 485 -14.87 -8.77 -14.38
CA THR A 485 -14.14 -8.74 -15.65
C THR A 485 -14.96 -8.04 -16.73
N GLU A 486 -16.24 -8.36 -16.86
CA GLU A 486 -17.15 -7.70 -17.81
C GLU A 486 -17.29 -6.19 -17.56
N ARG A 487 -17.32 -5.78 -16.28
CA ARG A 487 -17.31 -4.34 -15.93
C ARG A 487 -15.99 -3.68 -16.27
N TYR A 488 -14.87 -4.35 -16.02
CA TYR A 488 -13.55 -3.84 -16.38
C TYR A 488 -13.43 -3.62 -17.90
N VAL A 489 -13.87 -4.58 -18.72
CA VAL A 489 -13.90 -4.46 -20.19
C VAL A 489 -14.73 -3.25 -20.64
N LYS A 490 -15.91 -3.03 -20.03
CA LYS A 490 -16.72 -1.83 -20.31
C LYS A 490 -15.96 -0.54 -19.98
N SER A 491 -15.22 -0.52 -18.87
CA SER A 491 -14.39 0.63 -18.48
C SER A 491 -13.20 0.86 -19.39
N VAL A 492 -12.56 -0.20 -19.91
CA VAL A 492 -11.51 -0.11 -20.92
C VAL A 492 -12.03 0.54 -22.21
N ARG A 493 -13.20 0.10 -22.70
CA ARG A 493 -13.88 0.74 -23.86
C ARG A 493 -14.17 2.21 -23.60
N TYR A 494 -14.56 2.57 -22.38
CA TYR A 494 -14.81 3.95 -22.02
C TYR A 494 -13.52 4.79 -21.97
N ILE A 495 -12.40 4.24 -21.48
CA ILE A 495 -11.08 4.90 -21.55
C ILE A 495 -10.70 5.20 -23.01
N ASP A 496 -10.93 4.26 -23.94
CA ASP A 496 -10.68 4.48 -25.38
C ASP A 496 -11.44 5.71 -25.91
N GLN A 497 -12.72 5.83 -25.57
CA GLN A 497 -13.56 6.98 -25.96
C GLN A 497 -13.12 8.29 -25.30
N GLN A 498 -12.76 8.27 -24.01
CA GLN A 498 -12.29 9.48 -23.32
C GLN A 498 -10.94 9.95 -23.85
N PHE A 499 -10.04 9.00 -24.17
CA PHE A 499 -8.77 9.31 -24.81
C PHE A 499 -8.95 9.85 -26.24
N GLN A 500 -9.92 9.31 -26.99
CA GLN A 500 -10.32 9.87 -28.29
C GLN A 500 -10.80 11.33 -28.16
N ARG A 501 -11.64 11.62 -27.17
CA ARG A 501 -12.11 13.00 -26.90
C ARG A 501 -10.97 13.93 -26.49
N LEU A 502 -10.04 13.45 -25.68
CA LEU A 502 -8.84 14.18 -25.29
C LEU A 502 -8.00 14.53 -26.53
N ASP A 503 -7.64 13.53 -27.35
CA ASP A 503 -6.87 13.76 -28.57
C ASP A 503 -7.60 14.70 -29.55
N ALA A 504 -8.92 14.52 -29.75
CA ALA A 504 -9.75 15.39 -30.59
C ALA A 504 -9.68 16.85 -30.13
N MET A 505 -9.79 17.11 -28.82
CA MET A 505 -9.67 18.45 -28.24
C MET A 505 -8.30 19.08 -28.52
N PHE A 506 -7.20 18.32 -28.41
CA PHE A 506 -5.87 18.81 -28.81
C PHE A 506 -5.77 19.13 -30.31
N GLY A 507 -6.49 18.40 -31.16
CA GLY A 507 -6.59 18.69 -32.59
C GLY A 507 -7.35 19.98 -32.87
N GLU A 508 -8.50 20.17 -32.24
CA GLU A 508 -9.34 21.38 -32.37
C GLU A 508 -8.62 22.64 -31.88
N LEU A 509 -7.81 22.53 -30.83
CA LEU A 509 -6.98 23.62 -30.32
C LEU A 509 -5.70 23.87 -31.14
N GLY A 510 -5.43 23.04 -32.16
CA GLY A 510 -4.20 23.13 -32.95
C GLY A 510 -2.93 22.79 -32.17
N LEU A 511 -3.05 22.07 -31.05
CA LEU A 511 -1.94 21.71 -30.15
C LEU A 511 -1.34 20.33 -30.47
N ARG A 512 -2.07 19.45 -31.17
CA ARG A 512 -1.67 18.05 -31.39
C ARG A 512 -0.25 17.91 -31.98
N GLU A 513 0.04 18.66 -33.04
CA GLU A 513 1.34 18.60 -33.75
C GLU A 513 2.49 19.29 -32.99
N LYS A 514 2.21 19.91 -31.84
CA LYS A 514 3.19 20.56 -30.97
C LYS A 514 3.35 19.85 -29.63
N THR A 515 2.76 18.67 -29.47
CA THR A 515 2.65 18.01 -28.17
C THR A 515 3.28 16.63 -28.21
N VAL A 516 4.26 16.40 -27.32
CA VAL A 516 4.68 15.04 -26.99
C VAL A 516 3.66 14.43 -26.05
N PHE A 517 3.12 13.27 -26.41
CA PHE A 517 2.22 12.51 -25.54
C PHE A 517 2.97 11.34 -24.93
N ILE A 518 2.90 11.22 -23.61
CA ILE A 518 3.37 10.06 -22.84
C ILE A 518 2.13 9.43 -22.22
N VAL A 519 1.81 8.19 -22.60
CA VAL A 519 0.62 7.47 -22.12
C VAL A 519 1.07 6.25 -21.34
N THR A 520 0.60 6.12 -20.10
CA THR A 520 0.94 5.00 -19.22
C THR A 520 -0.23 4.60 -18.33
N SER A 521 -0.07 3.52 -17.58
CA SER A 521 -0.85 3.25 -16.38
C SER A 521 -0.05 3.48 -15.10
N ASP A 522 -0.71 3.79 -13.99
CA ASP A 522 -0.09 3.81 -12.66
C ASP A 522 0.11 2.39 -12.11
N HIS A 523 -0.79 1.45 -12.40
CA HIS A 523 -0.69 0.02 -12.15
C HIS A 523 -1.75 -0.76 -12.95
N GLY A 524 -1.78 -2.09 -12.82
CA GLY A 524 -2.81 -2.95 -13.41
C GLY A 524 -3.91 -3.36 -12.42
N GLU A 525 -4.60 -4.46 -12.72
CA GLU A 525 -5.78 -4.95 -11.99
C GLU A 525 -5.82 -6.49 -11.96
N GLY A 526 -6.18 -7.07 -10.81
CA GLY A 526 -6.08 -8.52 -10.58
C GLY A 526 -7.16 -9.35 -11.29
N LEU A 527 -8.41 -8.88 -11.29
CA LEU A 527 -9.56 -9.51 -11.98
C LEU A 527 -9.82 -11.01 -11.70
N GLY A 528 -9.21 -11.58 -10.65
CA GLY A 528 -9.29 -13.00 -10.28
C GLY A 528 -8.03 -13.80 -10.61
N ASP A 529 -7.10 -13.23 -11.37
CA ASP A 529 -5.81 -13.83 -11.68
C ASP A 529 -4.99 -14.01 -10.40
N HIS A 530 -4.31 -15.15 -10.27
CA HIS A 530 -3.60 -15.53 -9.04
C HIS A 530 -4.47 -15.46 -7.77
N GLY A 531 -5.79 -15.60 -7.93
CA GLY A 531 -6.80 -15.45 -6.88
C GLY A 531 -7.16 -13.99 -6.57
N VAL A 532 -6.39 -13.01 -7.02
CA VAL A 532 -6.51 -11.61 -6.61
C VAL A 532 -7.61 -10.89 -7.37
N THR A 533 -8.62 -10.41 -6.64
CA THR A 533 -9.79 -9.78 -7.28
C THR A 533 -9.67 -8.28 -7.51
N LEU A 534 -8.81 -7.59 -6.75
CA LEU A 534 -8.55 -6.14 -6.80
C LEU A 534 -7.04 -5.86 -6.88
N HIS A 535 -6.65 -4.66 -7.27
CA HIS A 535 -5.27 -4.21 -7.25
C HIS A 535 -4.70 -4.04 -5.83
N GLY A 536 -3.38 -4.09 -5.70
CA GLY A 536 -2.64 -3.78 -4.47
C GLY A 536 -1.94 -4.92 -3.73
N PRO A 537 -2.45 -6.17 -3.66
CA PRO A 537 -1.82 -7.21 -2.84
C PRO A 537 -0.75 -8.03 -3.58
N ASN A 538 -0.77 -8.13 -4.91
CA ASN A 538 0.23 -8.90 -5.67
C ASN A 538 1.23 -8.01 -6.41
N LEU A 539 2.23 -8.65 -7.02
CA LEU A 539 3.24 -8.05 -7.91
C LEU A 539 3.35 -8.84 -9.22
N PHE A 540 2.31 -9.59 -9.60
CA PHE A 540 2.31 -10.34 -10.86
C PHE A 540 2.09 -9.39 -12.06
N GLU A 541 2.26 -9.88 -13.29
CA GLU A 541 2.21 -9.11 -14.54
C GLU A 541 0.88 -8.35 -14.64
N GLU A 542 -0.24 -8.95 -14.24
CA GLU A 542 -1.54 -8.30 -14.31
C GLU A 542 -1.65 -7.01 -13.49
N ALA A 543 -0.81 -6.84 -12.47
CA ALA A 543 -0.82 -5.67 -11.61
C ALA A 543 0.36 -4.71 -11.86
N THR A 544 1.46 -5.18 -12.44
CA THR A 544 2.72 -4.41 -12.54
C THR A 544 3.13 -4.10 -13.98
N HIS A 545 2.78 -4.94 -14.96
CA HIS A 545 3.06 -4.70 -16.37
C HIS A 545 2.02 -3.73 -16.95
N VAL A 546 2.48 -2.54 -17.30
CA VAL A 546 1.62 -1.42 -17.73
C VAL A 546 1.98 -0.97 -19.15
N PRO A 547 1.04 -0.40 -19.93
CA PRO A 547 1.41 0.27 -21.16
C PRO A 547 2.33 1.45 -20.86
N LEU A 548 3.31 1.67 -21.73
CA LEU A 548 4.06 2.92 -21.81
C LEU A 548 4.27 3.26 -23.29
N TRP A 549 3.67 4.35 -23.74
CA TRP A 549 3.76 4.83 -25.11
C TRP A 549 4.22 6.28 -25.13
N ILE A 550 5.17 6.60 -26.01
CA ILE A 550 5.68 7.96 -26.20
C ILE A 550 5.52 8.34 -27.66
N LYS A 551 4.66 9.32 -27.93
CA LYS A 551 4.42 9.86 -29.28
C LYS A 551 5.06 11.23 -29.39
N ILE A 552 6.06 11.35 -30.26
CA ILE A 552 6.82 12.58 -30.48
C ILE A 552 6.40 13.17 -31.84
N PRO A 553 5.94 14.42 -31.91
CA PRO A 553 5.57 15.05 -33.18
C PRO A 553 6.72 15.00 -34.20
N GLY A 554 6.38 14.67 -35.44
CA GLY A 554 7.35 14.58 -36.53
C GLY A 554 8.29 13.36 -36.49
N ARG A 555 8.07 12.40 -35.58
CA ARG A 555 8.83 11.14 -35.53
C ARG A 555 7.88 9.94 -35.63
N GLU A 556 8.31 8.92 -36.38
CA GLU A 556 7.60 7.65 -36.42
C GLU A 556 8.05 6.77 -35.24
N GLY A 557 7.08 6.31 -34.46
CA GLY A 557 7.29 5.39 -33.36
C GLY A 557 7.67 3.98 -33.81
N ARG A 558 8.22 3.19 -32.88
CA ARG A 558 8.53 1.76 -33.06
C ARG A 558 8.30 0.98 -31.77
N LEU A 559 8.36 -0.34 -31.85
CA LEU A 559 8.47 -1.19 -30.66
C LEU A 559 9.86 -1.04 -30.03
N VAL A 560 9.91 -0.90 -28.71
CA VAL A 560 11.11 -0.85 -27.88
C VAL A 560 11.04 -2.05 -26.94
N GLU A 561 11.98 -2.98 -27.05
CA GLU A 561 11.93 -4.28 -26.35
C GLU A 561 12.58 -4.24 -24.97
N GLU A 562 13.36 -3.19 -24.70
CA GLU A 562 14.07 -2.97 -23.45
C GLU A 562 13.10 -2.87 -22.26
N THR A 563 13.50 -3.49 -21.14
CA THR A 563 12.80 -3.35 -19.86
C THR A 563 12.98 -1.93 -19.32
N VAL A 564 11.87 -1.28 -19.01
CA VAL A 564 11.80 0.08 -18.47
C VAL A 564 10.82 0.16 -17.29
N GLY A 565 10.84 1.26 -16.55
CA GLY A 565 9.92 1.48 -15.44
C GLY A 565 9.22 2.83 -15.52
N THR A 566 8.05 2.94 -14.88
CA THR A 566 7.34 4.23 -14.76
C THR A 566 8.17 5.29 -14.02
N ILE A 567 9.13 4.86 -13.20
CA ILE A 567 10.13 5.72 -12.54
C ILE A 567 11.00 6.53 -13.53
N ASP A 568 11.12 6.06 -14.78
CA ASP A 568 11.92 6.71 -15.83
C ASP A 568 11.16 7.85 -16.54
N ILE A 569 9.87 8.02 -16.28
CA ILE A 569 9.03 9.01 -16.99
C ILE A 569 9.46 10.44 -16.69
N MET A 570 9.66 10.82 -15.42
CA MET A 570 10.02 12.20 -15.09
C MET A 570 11.42 12.60 -15.63
N PRO A 571 12.48 11.77 -15.50
CA PRO A 571 13.76 12.04 -16.16
C PRO A 571 13.65 12.13 -17.69
N THR A 572 12.77 11.33 -18.31
CA THR A 572 12.49 11.41 -19.75
C THR A 572 11.84 12.73 -20.12
N ILE A 573 10.86 13.21 -19.33
CA ILE A 573 10.26 14.53 -19.51
C ILE A 573 11.33 15.62 -19.40
N SER A 574 12.17 15.60 -18.36
CA SER A 574 13.27 16.56 -18.21
C SER A 574 14.19 16.58 -19.43
N ASP A 575 14.62 15.41 -19.92
CA ASP A 575 15.52 15.30 -21.07
C ASP A 575 14.89 15.83 -22.37
N LEU A 576 13.63 15.48 -22.65
CA LEU A 576 12.88 16.03 -23.79
C LEU A 576 12.76 17.57 -23.73
N LEU A 577 12.73 18.13 -22.51
CA LEU A 577 12.65 19.56 -22.28
C LEU A 577 14.02 20.26 -22.21
N GLY A 578 15.12 19.52 -22.37
CA GLY A 578 16.48 20.04 -22.28
C GLY A 578 16.96 20.34 -20.85
N GLU A 579 16.25 19.86 -19.84
CA GLU A 579 16.61 20.03 -18.43
C GLU A 579 17.52 18.90 -17.94
N PRO A 580 18.47 19.18 -17.05
CA PRO A 580 19.25 18.13 -16.40
C PRO A 580 18.33 17.30 -15.46
N PRO A 581 18.60 15.99 -15.29
CA PRO A 581 17.97 15.20 -14.24
C PRO A 581 18.46 15.66 -12.88
N GLU A 582 17.70 15.31 -11.86
CA GLU A 582 18.08 15.63 -10.50
C GLU A 582 19.10 14.61 -9.99
N PRO A 583 20.09 15.00 -9.17
CA PRO A 583 21.08 14.07 -8.61
C PRO A 583 20.47 12.89 -7.84
N GLN A 584 19.27 13.08 -7.30
CA GLN A 584 18.51 12.09 -6.52
C GLN A 584 17.58 11.21 -7.38
N ASP A 585 17.53 11.42 -8.70
CA ASP A 585 16.71 10.61 -9.59
C ASP A 585 17.18 9.16 -9.55
N ARG A 586 16.22 8.26 -9.33
CA ARG A 586 16.43 6.82 -9.40
C ARG A 586 16.18 6.33 -10.81
N GLY A 587 15.22 6.89 -11.54
CA GLY A 587 15.00 6.59 -12.96
C GLY A 587 16.04 7.24 -13.89
N ILE A 588 16.01 6.88 -15.16
CA ILE A 588 16.83 7.47 -16.24
C ILE A 588 15.95 7.92 -17.41
N SER A 589 16.49 8.75 -18.29
CA SER A 589 15.77 9.13 -19.51
C SER A 589 15.66 7.96 -20.48
N LEU A 590 14.47 7.77 -21.06
CA LEU A 590 14.20 6.78 -22.12
C LEU A 590 14.49 7.34 -23.53
N VAL A 591 14.85 8.62 -23.65
CA VAL A 591 15.16 9.26 -24.95
C VAL A 591 16.21 8.48 -25.76
N PRO A 592 17.30 7.95 -25.18
CA PRO A 592 18.27 7.17 -25.94
C PRO A 592 17.74 5.88 -26.55
N LEU A 593 16.68 5.29 -25.99
CA LEU A 593 16.03 4.09 -26.56
C LEU A 593 15.20 4.44 -27.81
N MET A 594 14.77 5.70 -27.91
CA MET A 594 14.01 6.24 -29.03
C MET A 594 14.91 6.95 -30.08
N ALA A 595 16.22 7.00 -29.83
CA ALA A 595 17.20 7.57 -30.74
C ALA A 595 17.40 6.70 -31.99
N ASP A 596 18.05 7.28 -33.00
CA ASP A 596 18.44 6.58 -34.21
C ASP A 596 19.97 6.71 -34.42
N PRO A 597 20.75 5.63 -34.22
CA PRO A 597 20.33 4.29 -33.78
C PRO A 597 19.91 4.25 -32.29
N PRO A 598 19.11 3.24 -31.87
CA PRO A 598 18.78 3.03 -30.45
C PRO A 598 20.01 2.70 -29.61
N HIS A 599 19.99 3.16 -28.37
CA HIS A 599 20.85 2.62 -27.31
C HIS A 599 20.19 1.42 -26.64
N THR A 600 21.00 0.49 -26.13
CA THR A 600 20.54 -0.66 -25.34
C THR A 600 20.59 -0.33 -23.85
N LEU A 601 19.60 -0.78 -23.09
CA LEU A 601 19.54 -0.63 -21.64
C LEU A 601 19.54 -2.00 -20.97
N ALA A 602 20.54 -2.24 -20.10
CA ALA A 602 20.54 -3.37 -19.19
C ALA A 602 20.42 -2.86 -17.75
N ARG A 603 19.17 -2.78 -17.26
CA ARG A 603 18.84 -2.25 -15.94
C ARG A 603 17.71 -3.04 -15.28
N ALA A 604 17.90 -3.40 -14.01
CA ALA A 604 16.87 -4.01 -13.18
C ALA A 604 15.93 -2.96 -12.56
N TYR A 605 14.66 -3.33 -12.41
CA TYR A 605 13.63 -2.51 -11.76
C TYR A 605 13.08 -3.22 -10.53
N TYR A 606 12.97 -2.46 -9.45
CA TYR A 606 12.46 -2.95 -8.19
C TYR A 606 11.04 -2.44 -7.94
N LEU A 607 10.16 -3.36 -7.57
CA LEU A 607 8.73 -3.15 -7.41
C LEU A 607 8.31 -3.55 -6.00
N GLN A 608 7.31 -2.89 -5.44
CA GLN A 608 6.82 -3.20 -4.10
C GLN A 608 5.33 -2.95 -3.96
N ASN A 609 4.66 -3.81 -3.20
CA ASN A 609 3.22 -3.72 -3.04
C ASN A 609 2.79 -2.78 -1.89
N ALA A 610 1.47 -2.60 -1.74
CA ALA A 610 0.90 -1.59 -0.85
C ALA A 610 1.21 -1.75 0.64
N LYS A 611 1.49 -2.98 1.09
CA LYS A 611 1.71 -3.34 2.50
C LYS A 611 3.18 -3.61 2.83
N HIS A 612 4.09 -3.54 1.85
CA HIS A 612 5.47 -4.02 1.97
C HIS A 612 5.57 -5.49 2.40
N ASN A 613 4.56 -6.31 2.12
CA ASN A 613 4.64 -7.75 2.37
C ASN A 613 5.08 -8.51 1.10
N ARG A 614 5.21 -7.81 -0.03
CA ARG A 614 5.86 -8.34 -1.23
C ARG A 614 6.73 -7.31 -1.91
N SER A 615 7.82 -7.80 -2.49
CA SER A 615 8.72 -7.05 -3.34
C SER A 615 9.15 -7.89 -4.54
N ALA A 616 9.56 -7.23 -5.61
CA ALA A 616 9.96 -7.91 -6.84
C ALA A 616 11.15 -7.19 -7.50
N VAL A 617 11.98 -7.96 -8.21
CA VAL A 617 12.94 -7.44 -9.18
C VAL A 617 12.62 -8.02 -10.53
N VAL A 618 12.54 -7.16 -11.54
CA VAL A 618 12.38 -7.53 -12.95
C VAL A 618 13.56 -7.02 -13.76
N PHE A 619 14.08 -7.87 -14.63
CA PHE A 619 15.20 -7.59 -15.53
C PHE A 619 15.14 -8.58 -16.70
N ASP A 620 15.59 -8.22 -17.90
CA ASP A 620 15.90 -9.14 -19.01
C ASP A 620 14.92 -10.33 -19.21
N GLY A 621 13.60 -10.09 -19.16
CA GLY A 621 12.58 -11.13 -19.33
C GLY A 621 12.39 -12.10 -18.16
N PHE A 622 13.00 -11.89 -16.99
CA PHE A 622 12.75 -12.67 -15.78
C PHE A 622 12.31 -11.78 -14.61
N LYS A 623 11.62 -12.42 -13.66
CA LYS A 623 11.06 -11.73 -12.51
C LYS A 623 11.17 -12.58 -11.26
N LEU A 624 11.77 -12.02 -10.22
CA LEU A 624 11.88 -12.62 -8.89
C LEU A 624 10.95 -11.86 -7.94
N ILE A 625 9.99 -12.55 -7.34
CA ILE A 625 9.08 -12.02 -6.32
C ILE A 625 9.42 -12.65 -4.97
N HIS A 626 9.55 -11.83 -3.94
CA HIS A 626 9.64 -12.27 -2.55
C HIS A 626 8.31 -11.96 -1.86
N ASP A 627 7.64 -13.00 -1.35
CA ASP A 627 6.54 -12.86 -0.38
C ASP A 627 7.10 -12.94 1.04
N HIS A 628 7.12 -11.82 1.75
CA HIS A 628 7.71 -11.69 3.08
C HIS A 628 6.88 -12.37 4.18
N GLU A 629 5.57 -12.52 3.99
CA GLU A 629 4.68 -13.15 4.97
C GLU A 629 4.72 -14.68 4.86
N ALA A 630 4.81 -15.20 3.65
CA ALA A 630 4.99 -16.62 3.40
C ALA A 630 6.46 -17.03 3.51
N ASP A 631 7.38 -16.07 3.47
CA ASP A 631 8.83 -16.28 3.32
C ASP A 631 9.12 -17.18 2.11
N VAL A 632 8.75 -16.72 0.92
CA VAL A 632 8.84 -17.48 -0.34
C VAL A 632 9.46 -16.64 -1.45
N LEU A 633 10.33 -17.27 -2.25
CA LEU A 633 10.75 -16.74 -3.55
C LEU A 633 10.03 -17.44 -4.69
N LEU A 634 9.52 -16.62 -5.60
CA LEU A 634 8.92 -17.04 -6.86
C LEU A 634 9.75 -16.44 -7.99
N PHE A 635 10.28 -17.29 -8.86
CA PHE A 635 11.10 -16.85 -9.98
C PHE A 635 10.43 -17.30 -11.28
N PHE A 636 10.28 -16.38 -12.23
CA PHE A 636 9.54 -16.60 -13.47
C PHE A 636 10.38 -16.19 -14.68
N ASP A 637 10.27 -16.98 -15.74
CA ASP A 637 10.71 -16.65 -17.09
C ASP A 637 9.49 -16.10 -17.84
N LEU A 638 9.43 -14.79 -18.03
CA LEU A 638 8.28 -14.10 -18.63
C LEU A 638 8.17 -14.34 -20.15
N GLY A 639 9.27 -14.76 -20.79
CA GLY A 639 9.27 -15.14 -22.20
C GLY A 639 8.62 -16.51 -22.41
N ALA A 640 8.84 -17.44 -21.50
CA ALA A 640 8.25 -18.78 -21.54
C ALA A 640 6.88 -18.87 -20.86
N ASP A 641 6.64 -18.06 -19.83
CA ASP A 641 5.47 -18.10 -18.96
C ASP A 641 5.09 -16.69 -18.50
N ARG A 642 4.46 -15.94 -19.40
CA ARG A 642 3.99 -14.57 -19.14
C ARG A 642 2.87 -14.51 -18.10
N GLU A 643 2.14 -15.59 -17.92
CA GLU A 643 1.07 -15.68 -16.92
C GLU A 643 1.61 -16.03 -15.51
N GLU A 644 2.92 -16.23 -15.36
CA GLU A 644 3.59 -16.51 -14.07
C GLU A 644 3.01 -17.71 -13.30
N ASN A 645 2.54 -18.72 -14.05
CA ASN A 645 1.95 -19.94 -13.50
C ASN A 645 2.98 -21.01 -13.09
N ARG A 646 4.25 -20.83 -13.44
CA ARG A 646 5.34 -21.80 -13.23
C ARG A 646 6.53 -21.14 -12.53
N ASN A 647 6.59 -21.33 -11.22
CA ASN A 647 7.80 -20.99 -10.45
C ASN A 647 8.97 -21.89 -10.86
N ILE A 648 10.06 -21.27 -11.31
CA ILE A 648 11.33 -21.91 -11.70
C ILE A 648 12.45 -21.62 -10.69
N PHE A 649 12.14 -21.11 -9.50
CA PHE A 649 13.15 -20.80 -8.49
C PHE A 649 13.90 -22.07 -8.07
N ASP A 650 15.22 -22.05 -8.30
CA ASP A 650 16.16 -23.07 -7.86
C ASP A 650 17.35 -22.34 -7.22
N PRO A 651 17.61 -22.51 -5.91
CA PRO A 651 18.73 -21.85 -5.24
C PRO A 651 20.11 -22.24 -5.80
N ASP A 652 20.22 -23.39 -6.47
CA ASP A 652 21.48 -23.82 -7.08
C ASP A 652 21.68 -23.19 -8.48
N SER A 653 20.63 -22.60 -9.07
CA SER A 653 20.71 -21.88 -10.34
C SER A 653 21.53 -20.60 -10.22
N GLU A 654 22.52 -20.44 -11.10
CA GLU A 654 23.32 -19.22 -11.19
C GLU A 654 22.46 -17.99 -11.49
N LEU A 655 21.47 -18.14 -12.37
CA LEU A 655 20.56 -17.05 -12.74
C LEU A 655 19.70 -16.62 -11.55
N ALA A 656 19.09 -17.56 -10.83
CA ALA A 656 18.29 -17.24 -9.65
C ALA A 656 19.13 -16.54 -8.56
N ARG A 657 20.39 -16.96 -8.38
CA ARG A 657 21.35 -16.29 -7.49
C ARG A 657 21.63 -14.86 -7.94
N ARG A 658 21.86 -14.61 -9.23
CA ARG A 658 22.09 -13.24 -9.75
C ARG A 658 20.87 -12.32 -9.50
N TYR A 659 19.64 -12.81 -9.65
CA TYR A 659 18.43 -12.03 -9.33
C TYR A 659 18.29 -11.76 -7.83
N LEU A 660 18.60 -12.76 -6.99
CA LEU A 660 18.59 -12.58 -5.55
C LEU A 660 19.61 -11.50 -5.11
N MET A 661 20.76 -11.44 -5.78
CA MET A 661 21.81 -10.45 -5.53
C MET A 661 21.36 -9.03 -5.91
N GLU A 662 20.70 -8.87 -7.06
CA GLU A 662 20.05 -7.61 -7.44
C GLU A 662 19.01 -7.19 -6.38
N PHE A 663 18.20 -8.14 -5.95
CA PHE A 663 17.17 -7.93 -4.94
C PHE A 663 17.74 -7.40 -3.62
N ILE A 664 18.82 -8.01 -3.15
CA ILE A 664 19.58 -7.55 -1.97
C ILE A 664 20.14 -6.15 -2.20
N GLY A 665 20.60 -5.85 -3.41
CA GLY A 665 21.10 -4.52 -3.77
C GLY A 665 20.05 -3.41 -3.57
N PHE A 666 18.77 -3.71 -3.81
CA PHE A 666 17.66 -2.79 -3.60
C PHE A 666 17.18 -2.72 -2.14
N GLU A 667 16.98 -3.87 -1.48
CA GLU A 667 16.48 -3.92 -0.10
C GLU A 667 17.22 -4.97 0.74
N PRO A 668 18.45 -4.65 1.21
CA PRO A 668 19.23 -5.61 1.97
C PRO A 668 18.58 -5.89 3.34
N GLN A 669 17.79 -4.95 3.89
CA GLN A 669 17.20 -5.08 5.23
C GLN A 669 16.16 -6.20 5.32
N LEU A 670 15.58 -6.63 4.19
CA LEU A 670 14.63 -7.75 4.15
C LEU A 670 15.24 -9.06 4.64
N PHE A 671 16.56 -9.21 4.54
CA PHE A 671 17.30 -10.41 4.92
C PHE A 671 17.88 -10.34 6.33
N GLN A 672 17.49 -9.33 7.12
CA GLN A 672 18.03 -9.12 8.48
C GLN A 672 17.84 -10.34 9.39
N SER A 673 16.73 -11.08 9.25
CA SER A 673 16.47 -12.29 10.02
C SER A 673 17.47 -13.41 9.74
N GLU A 674 18.02 -13.51 8.53
CA GLU A 674 18.99 -14.56 8.16
C GLU A 674 20.36 -14.34 8.81
N PHE A 675 20.70 -13.08 9.09
CA PHE A 675 21.88 -12.73 9.87
C PHE A 675 21.69 -12.94 11.38
N ALA A 676 20.54 -13.44 11.84
CA ALA A 676 20.43 -14.00 13.19
C ALA A 676 21.16 -15.35 13.32
N ASP A 677 21.44 -16.04 12.20
CA ASP A 677 22.25 -17.25 12.17
C ASP A 677 23.75 -16.90 12.23
N PRO A 678 24.48 -17.38 13.26
CA PRO A 678 25.92 -17.17 13.36
C PRO A 678 26.73 -17.72 12.18
N ASP A 679 26.26 -18.78 11.51
CA ASP A 679 26.98 -19.35 10.37
C ASP A 679 26.90 -18.44 9.14
N THR A 680 25.77 -17.76 8.92
CA THR A 680 25.62 -16.72 7.87
C THR A 680 26.58 -15.56 8.09
N ASN A 681 26.70 -15.06 9.33
CA ASN A 681 27.66 -14.00 9.67
C ASN A 681 29.11 -14.47 9.47
N ARG A 682 29.43 -15.71 9.87
CA ARG A 682 30.76 -16.28 9.66
C ARG A 682 31.12 -16.29 8.17
N LEU A 683 30.20 -16.72 7.32
CA LEU A 683 30.42 -16.84 5.89
C LEU A 683 30.57 -15.47 5.20
N LEU A 684 29.75 -14.48 5.57
CA LEU A 684 29.91 -13.11 5.07
C LEU A 684 31.28 -12.52 5.48
N ARG A 685 31.70 -12.75 6.72
CA ARG A 685 33.03 -12.35 7.21
C ARG A 685 34.14 -13.05 6.43
N ASP A 686 34.04 -14.36 6.20
CA ASP A 686 35.03 -15.13 5.45
C ASP A 686 35.15 -14.59 4.01
N LYS A 687 34.02 -14.27 3.35
CA LYS A 687 34.01 -13.64 2.02
C LYS A 687 34.64 -12.25 1.99
N LEU A 688 34.43 -11.43 3.03
CA LEU A 688 35.12 -10.15 3.15
C LEU A 688 36.64 -10.34 3.37
N ASP A 689 37.05 -11.35 4.13
CA ASP A 689 38.46 -11.67 4.37
C ASP A 689 39.17 -12.23 3.12
N GLU A 690 38.43 -12.79 2.16
CA GLU A 690 38.93 -13.25 0.85
C GLU A 690 39.20 -12.10 -0.14
N ILE A 691 38.63 -10.90 0.06
CA ILE A 691 38.80 -9.77 -0.84
C ILE A 691 40.25 -9.27 -0.84
N ASP A 692 40.88 -9.21 -2.01
CA ASP A 692 42.16 -8.52 -2.20
C ASP A 692 41.97 -6.99 -2.09
N PRO A 693 42.49 -6.32 -1.05
CA PRO A 693 42.30 -4.88 -0.87
C PRO A 693 42.94 -4.03 -1.97
N SER A 694 43.86 -4.59 -2.75
CA SER A 694 44.51 -3.91 -3.89
C SER A 694 43.74 -4.06 -5.20
N ALA A 695 42.81 -5.00 -5.29
CA ALA A 695 41.97 -5.26 -6.45
C ALA A 695 40.65 -5.97 -6.02
N PRO A 696 39.73 -5.25 -5.36
CA PRO A 696 38.62 -5.89 -4.63
C PRO A 696 37.52 -6.52 -5.47
N GLY A 697 37.54 -6.36 -6.80
CA GLY A 697 36.52 -6.90 -7.71
C GLY A 697 35.14 -6.27 -7.55
N SER A 698 34.15 -6.79 -8.29
CA SER A 698 32.77 -6.26 -8.33
C SER A 698 31.87 -6.73 -7.19
N ALA A 699 32.32 -7.70 -6.38
CA ALA A 699 31.51 -8.26 -5.29
C ALA A 699 31.50 -7.37 -4.03
N LEU A 700 32.54 -6.55 -3.82
CA LEU A 700 32.71 -5.75 -2.61
C LEU A 700 31.51 -4.85 -2.27
N PRO A 701 30.90 -4.08 -3.20
CA PRO A 701 29.74 -3.24 -2.87
C PRO A 701 28.59 -4.01 -2.21
N LEU A 702 28.28 -5.21 -2.72
CA LEU A 702 27.20 -6.03 -2.18
C LEU A 702 27.56 -6.61 -0.80
N LEU A 703 28.78 -7.12 -0.63
CA LEU A 703 29.23 -7.62 0.67
C LEU A 703 29.17 -6.52 1.74
N LEU A 704 29.53 -5.28 1.37
CA LEU A 704 29.41 -4.13 2.25
C LEU A 704 27.94 -3.79 2.56
N GLN A 705 27.03 -3.87 1.57
CA GLN A 705 25.59 -3.71 1.79
C GLN A 705 25.04 -4.76 2.77
N LEU A 706 25.42 -6.03 2.61
CA LEU A 706 25.03 -7.10 3.53
C LEU A 706 25.61 -6.90 4.94
N ALA A 707 26.85 -6.42 5.03
CA ALA A 707 27.47 -6.08 6.30
C ALA A 707 26.69 -5.00 7.07
N THR A 708 26.03 -4.06 6.37
CA THR A 708 25.20 -3.03 7.02
C THR A 708 24.00 -3.63 7.76
N VAL A 709 23.49 -4.77 7.28
CA VAL A 709 22.29 -5.44 7.78
C VAL A 709 22.63 -6.48 8.83
N SER A 710 23.73 -7.21 8.63
CA SER A 710 24.27 -8.16 9.62
C SER A 710 24.43 -7.51 10.99
N ARG A 711 25.07 -6.33 11.04
CA ARG A 711 25.45 -5.64 12.30
C ARG A 711 26.29 -6.51 13.25
N ASP A 712 26.84 -7.62 12.78
CA ASP A 712 27.75 -8.44 13.55
C ASP A 712 29.12 -7.73 13.64
N PRO A 713 29.67 -7.50 14.84
CA PRO A 713 30.95 -6.82 15.00
C PRO A 713 32.10 -7.47 14.21
N SER A 714 32.11 -8.79 14.08
CA SER A 714 33.18 -9.52 13.38
C SER A 714 33.14 -9.32 11.86
N VAL A 715 31.95 -9.11 11.29
CA VAL A 715 31.74 -8.78 9.87
C VAL A 715 32.18 -7.33 9.60
N ILE A 716 31.78 -6.41 10.47
CA ILE A 716 32.20 -5.00 10.40
C ILE A 716 33.73 -4.95 10.47
N ASP A 717 34.36 -5.64 11.43
CA ASP A 717 35.81 -5.73 11.57
C ASP A 717 36.52 -6.25 10.31
N ALA A 718 35.92 -7.17 9.56
CA ALA A 718 36.48 -7.64 8.29
C ALA A 718 36.50 -6.53 7.23
N ALA A 719 35.40 -5.80 7.06
CA ALA A 719 35.38 -4.63 6.19
C ALA A 719 36.38 -3.54 6.66
N LEU A 720 36.56 -3.37 7.97
CA LEU A 720 37.54 -2.44 8.52
C LEU A 720 38.99 -2.86 8.23
N ARG A 721 39.29 -4.16 8.18
CA ARG A 721 40.61 -4.65 7.75
C ARG A 721 40.89 -4.26 6.29
N ILE A 722 39.91 -4.39 5.39
CA ILE A 722 40.04 -3.95 4.00
C ILE A 722 40.32 -2.43 3.96
N PHE A 723 39.59 -1.64 4.75
CA PHE A 723 39.81 -0.20 4.87
C PHE A 723 41.24 0.14 5.29
N ASP A 724 41.77 -0.54 6.31
CA ASP A 724 43.11 -0.28 6.82
C ASP A 724 44.22 -0.71 5.84
N GLN A 725 44.02 -1.83 5.12
CA GLN A 725 45.01 -2.43 4.23
C GLN A 725 45.05 -1.82 2.83
N THR A 726 43.90 -1.40 2.28
CA THR A 726 43.83 -0.87 0.92
C THR A 726 44.56 0.48 0.79
N LYS A 727 45.17 0.71 -0.37
CA LYS A 727 45.74 2.01 -0.76
C LYS A 727 44.82 2.79 -1.71
N LEU A 728 43.74 2.16 -2.18
CA LEU A 728 42.80 2.75 -3.13
C LEU A 728 41.77 3.60 -2.38
N ASP A 729 41.68 4.86 -2.77
CA ASP A 729 40.76 5.81 -2.13
C ASP A 729 39.31 5.49 -2.43
N GLU A 730 39.00 5.04 -3.65
CA GLU A 730 37.66 4.59 -4.05
C GLU A 730 37.13 3.48 -3.14
N VAL A 731 37.99 2.53 -2.74
CA VAL A 731 37.62 1.40 -1.88
C VAL A 731 37.33 1.86 -0.46
N ARG A 732 38.18 2.73 0.09
CA ARG A 732 37.94 3.34 1.42
C ARG A 732 36.65 4.14 1.45
N LEU A 733 36.41 4.93 0.42
CA LEU A 733 35.20 5.74 0.28
C LEU A 733 33.96 4.86 0.11
N LEU A 734 34.06 3.76 -0.63
CA LEU A 734 32.99 2.77 -0.75
C LEU A 734 32.65 2.13 0.60
N ILE A 735 33.65 1.68 1.37
CA ILE A 735 33.44 1.15 2.72
C ILE A 735 32.79 2.19 3.61
N ILE A 736 33.30 3.43 3.61
CA ILE A 736 32.70 4.50 4.40
C ILE A 736 31.25 4.71 3.98
N ARG A 737 30.95 4.79 2.67
CA ARG A 737 29.61 5.00 2.11
C ARG A 737 28.59 3.96 2.58
N HIS A 738 29.01 2.74 2.85
CA HIS A 738 28.10 1.68 3.30
C HIS A 738 28.09 1.50 4.82
N LEU A 739 29.23 1.58 5.50
CA LEU A 739 29.42 1.05 6.86
C LEU A 739 29.81 2.10 7.92
N PHE A 740 29.18 3.28 7.95
CA PHE A 740 29.45 4.20 9.05
C PHE A 740 29.02 3.60 10.42
N GLU A 741 29.98 3.42 11.32
CA GLU A 741 29.73 2.97 12.70
C GLU A 741 29.97 4.11 13.70
N PRO A 742 29.03 4.47 14.58
CA PRO A 742 29.20 5.56 15.54
C PRO A 742 30.06 5.16 16.76
N THR A 743 31.17 4.45 16.55
CA THR A 743 32.12 4.08 17.60
C THR A 743 33.31 5.05 17.63
N PRO A 744 33.86 5.38 18.81
CA PRO A 744 35.03 6.25 18.92
C PRO A 744 36.26 5.74 18.15
N GLU A 745 36.37 4.42 17.98
CA GLU A 745 37.48 3.77 17.30
C GLU A 745 37.39 3.91 15.78
N TRP A 746 36.22 3.61 15.20
CA TRP A 746 35.95 3.84 13.77
C TRP A 746 36.11 5.31 13.43
N GLU A 747 35.57 6.19 14.28
CA GLU A 747 35.69 7.63 14.14
C GLU A 747 37.17 8.05 14.06
N GLN A 748 38.00 7.61 14.99
CA GLN A 748 39.43 7.95 14.98
C GLN A 748 40.14 7.46 13.71
N ARG A 749 39.77 6.31 13.15
CA ARG A 749 40.35 5.79 11.90
C ARG A 749 39.96 6.65 10.70
N VAL A 750 38.66 6.88 10.50
CA VAL A 750 38.15 7.68 9.37
C VAL A 750 38.63 9.12 9.48
N VAL A 751 38.50 9.74 10.65
CA VAL A 751 38.98 11.11 10.90
C VAL A 751 40.49 11.19 10.79
N GLY A 752 41.24 10.20 11.28
CA GLY A 752 42.70 10.14 11.20
C GLY A 752 43.20 10.04 9.76
N TRP A 753 42.60 9.15 8.95
CA TRP A 753 42.87 9.02 7.52
C TRP A 753 42.54 10.31 6.76
N PHE A 754 41.34 10.84 6.98
CA PHE A 754 40.86 12.05 6.32
C PHE A 754 41.63 13.30 6.70
N SER A 755 42.03 13.44 7.97
CA SER A 755 42.69 14.64 8.49
C SER A 755 43.99 14.99 7.76
N LYS A 756 44.61 13.98 7.12
CA LYS A 756 45.85 14.05 6.37
C LYS A 756 45.65 14.32 4.87
N ARG A 757 44.41 14.33 4.37
CA ARG A 757 44.06 14.60 2.96
C ARG A 757 43.61 16.05 2.76
N ARG A 758 43.73 16.53 1.52
CA ARG A 758 43.25 17.84 1.03
C ARG A 758 42.75 17.66 -0.41
N GLY A 759 41.74 18.44 -0.82
CA GLY A 759 41.28 18.47 -2.22
C GLY A 759 40.19 17.44 -2.54
N GLN A 760 40.24 16.77 -3.70
CA GLN A 760 39.14 15.92 -4.21
C GLN A 760 38.75 14.76 -3.28
N ALA A 761 39.71 14.11 -2.63
CA ALA A 761 39.42 13.06 -1.65
C ALA A 761 38.64 13.59 -0.43
N GLU A 762 38.77 14.89 -0.14
CA GLU A 762 38.01 15.54 0.92
C GLU A 762 36.52 15.60 0.58
N LEU A 763 36.23 16.09 -0.63
CA LEU A 763 34.88 16.22 -1.19
C LEU A 763 34.21 14.85 -1.39
N ALA A 764 34.98 13.86 -1.84
CA ALA A 764 34.46 12.51 -2.04
C ALA A 764 34.05 11.86 -0.71
N LEU A 765 34.77 12.09 0.38
CA LEU A 765 34.35 11.63 1.71
C LEU A 765 33.07 12.31 2.16
N VAL A 766 32.98 13.63 1.98
CA VAL A 766 31.78 14.40 2.33
C VAL A 766 30.57 13.81 1.61
N SER A 767 30.73 13.52 0.32
CA SER A 767 29.70 12.90 -0.52
C SER A 767 29.33 11.51 0.00
N ALA A 768 30.32 10.68 0.37
CA ALA A 768 30.10 9.34 0.91
C ALA A 768 29.36 9.36 2.27
N LEU A 769 29.63 10.36 3.12
CA LEU A 769 28.94 10.55 4.40
C LEU A 769 27.54 11.12 4.20
N ALA A 770 27.36 12.07 3.27
CA ALA A 770 26.06 12.65 2.94
C ALA A 770 25.08 11.57 2.44
N ALA A 771 25.56 10.64 1.61
CA ALA A 771 24.77 9.52 1.08
C ALA A 771 24.17 8.61 2.18
N GLN A 772 24.76 8.57 3.38
CA GLN A 772 24.25 7.77 4.50
C GLN A 772 23.26 8.52 5.39
N GLN A 773 23.05 9.81 5.13
CA GLN A 773 22.21 10.69 5.95
C GLN A 773 22.56 10.70 7.45
N GLN A 774 23.75 10.21 7.83
CA GLN A 774 24.19 10.16 9.22
C GLN A 774 24.97 11.43 9.55
N PRO A 775 24.60 12.19 10.61
CA PRO A 775 25.49 13.22 11.12
C PRO A 775 26.73 12.55 11.74
N PRO A 776 27.95 12.87 11.29
CA PRO A 776 29.16 12.34 11.94
C PRO A 776 29.27 12.83 13.38
N ILE A 777 30.12 12.18 14.19
CA ILE A 777 30.60 12.65 15.52
C ILE A 777 31.32 14.03 15.42
N ALA A 778 31.48 14.56 14.23
CA ALA A 778 32.27 15.73 13.93
C ALA A 778 31.60 17.10 14.21
N GLN A 779 30.83 17.20 15.30
CA GLN A 779 30.32 18.49 15.82
C GLN A 779 31.45 19.46 16.22
N VAL A 780 32.71 18.99 16.32
CA VAL A 780 33.87 19.82 16.72
C VAL A 780 34.96 19.91 15.64
N SER A 781 35.29 18.82 14.95
CA SER A 781 36.42 18.78 13.99
C SER A 781 36.05 19.18 12.57
N PHE A 782 34.85 18.83 12.11
CA PHE A 782 34.40 19.10 10.75
C PHE A 782 33.81 20.50 10.63
N GLY A 783 33.15 21.03 11.68
CA GLY A 783 32.70 22.43 11.70
C GLY A 783 33.82 23.44 11.40
N ARG A 784 35.02 23.26 11.97
CA ARG A 784 36.17 24.14 11.67
C ARG A 784 36.67 24.00 10.22
N ARG A 785 36.70 22.77 9.68
CA ARG A 785 37.10 22.53 8.28
C ARG A 785 36.07 23.00 7.29
N MET A 786 34.78 22.86 7.62
CA MET A 786 33.64 23.38 6.88
C MET A 786 33.68 24.89 6.79
N THR A 787 33.88 25.59 7.91
CA THR A 787 34.07 27.04 7.89
C THR A 787 35.31 27.42 7.09
N HIS A 788 36.41 26.67 7.20
CA HIS A 788 37.60 26.90 6.38
C HIS A 788 37.31 26.69 4.88
N TYR A 789 36.57 25.65 4.52
CA TYR A 789 36.22 25.31 3.14
C TYR A 789 35.21 26.29 2.54
N ALA A 790 34.19 26.69 3.30
CA ALA A 790 33.28 27.77 2.94
C ALA A 790 34.04 29.09 2.68
N ASN A 791 35.13 29.34 3.41
CA ASN A 791 35.98 30.52 3.20
C ASN A 791 36.98 30.37 2.03
N THR A 792 37.43 29.16 1.68
CA THR A 792 38.57 28.94 0.76
C THR A 792 38.24 28.17 -0.52
N GLY A 793 37.14 27.43 -0.58
CA GLY A 793 36.70 26.62 -1.71
C GLY A 793 35.84 27.38 -2.73
N SER A 794 35.65 26.79 -3.91
CA SER A 794 34.73 27.31 -4.95
C SER A 794 33.28 26.95 -4.61
N PRO A 795 32.28 27.83 -4.84
CA PRO A 795 30.87 27.51 -4.64
C PRO A 795 30.40 26.20 -5.29
N ASP A 796 30.90 25.87 -6.48
CA ASP A 796 30.58 24.65 -7.25
C ASP A 796 30.97 23.34 -6.52
N THR A 797 31.73 23.45 -5.44
CA THR A 797 32.16 22.30 -4.61
C THR A 797 31.39 22.17 -3.30
N TRP A 798 30.43 23.06 -3.02
CA TRP A 798 29.73 23.11 -1.74
C TRP A 798 28.50 22.21 -1.65
N GLU A 799 27.98 21.70 -2.76
CA GLU A 799 26.74 20.91 -2.77
C GLU A 799 26.76 19.70 -1.82
N PRO A 800 27.74 18.77 -1.88
CA PRO A 800 27.76 17.61 -0.98
C PRO A 800 27.84 18.00 0.50
N PHE A 801 28.46 19.14 0.77
CA PHE A 801 28.58 19.69 2.11
C PHE A 801 27.25 20.23 2.62
N LEU A 802 26.51 20.94 1.78
CA LEU A 802 25.18 21.44 2.11
C LEU A 802 24.19 20.28 2.28
N GLU A 803 24.31 19.21 1.50
CA GLU A 803 23.51 18.01 1.70
C GLU A 803 23.79 17.36 3.06
N LEU A 804 25.05 17.23 3.45
CA LEU A 804 25.44 16.73 4.77
C LEU A 804 24.91 17.63 5.89
N LEU A 805 24.97 18.95 5.72
CA LEU A 805 24.45 19.92 6.69
C LEU A 805 22.94 19.75 6.93
N MET A 806 22.18 19.16 5.99
CA MET A 806 20.75 18.88 6.18
C MET A 806 20.51 17.98 7.40
N ASN A 807 21.44 17.07 7.69
CA ASN A 807 21.33 16.14 8.80
C ASN A 807 22.06 16.60 10.07
N TRP A 808 22.77 17.73 10.00
CA TRP A 808 23.52 18.27 11.14
C TRP A 808 22.59 18.90 12.20
N PRO A 809 22.92 18.83 13.50
CA PRO A 809 22.28 19.63 14.53
C PRO A 809 22.06 21.07 14.11
N LYS A 810 20.79 21.46 14.09
CA LYS A 810 20.28 22.72 13.55
C LYS A 810 20.50 23.89 14.51
N SER A 811 21.78 24.11 14.81
CA SER A 811 22.29 25.00 15.85
C SER A 811 22.80 26.32 15.28
N PHE A 812 23.16 27.23 16.17
CA PHE A 812 23.77 28.49 15.80
C PHE A 812 25.08 28.34 14.99
N LYS A 813 25.88 27.29 15.24
CA LYS A 813 27.11 27.02 14.46
C LYS A 813 26.82 26.74 12.98
N THR A 814 25.70 26.06 12.71
CA THR A 814 25.25 25.79 11.34
C THR A 814 24.87 27.08 10.63
N ALA A 815 24.20 28.00 11.34
CA ALA A 815 23.84 29.31 10.84
C ALA A 815 25.07 30.14 10.41
N GLN A 816 26.17 30.08 11.18
CA GLN A 816 27.43 30.76 10.84
C GLN A 816 28.07 30.22 9.56
N VAL A 817 28.03 28.90 9.33
CA VAL A 817 28.55 28.30 8.09
C VAL A 817 27.74 28.76 6.88
N LEU A 818 26.41 28.74 6.98
CA LEU A 818 25.51 29.19 5.92
C LEU A 818 25.69 30.69 5.62
N GLU A 819 25.83 31.52 6.65
CA GLU A 819 26.14 32.94 6.50
C GLU A 819 27.46 33.16 5.76
N THR A 820 28.51 32.42 6.15
CA THR A 820 29.83 32.54 5.53
C THR A 820 29.79 32.15 4.06
N MET A 821 29.06 31.08 3.71
CA MET A 821 28.86 30.66 2.32
C MET A 821 28.14 31.75 1.51
N LEU A 822 27.03 32.30 2.01
CA LEU A 822 26.29 33.37 1.33
C LEU A 822 27.14 34.63 1.12
N ARG A 823 27.85 35.07 2.18
CA ARG A 823 28.76 36.21 2.10
C ARG A 823 29.83 35.97 1.03
N ARG A 824 30.39 34.77 0.98
CA ARG A 824 31.44 34.41 0.03
C ARG A 824 30.95 34.34 -1.41
N MET A 825 29.73 33.85 -1.66
CA MET A 825 29.10 33.92 -2.99
C MET A 825 29.01 35.37 -3.47
N GLY A 826 28.56 36.28 -2.59
CA GLY A 826 28.51 37.70 -2.89
C GLY A 826 29.88 38.32 -3.18
N GLU A 827 30.91 37.98 -2.41
CA GLU A 827 32.30 38.44 -2.62
C GLU A 827 32.89 37.97 -3.96
N LEU A 828 32.55 36.75 -4.38
CA LEU A 828 33.05 36.14 -5.61
C LEU A 828 32.21 36.52 -6.85
N GLY A 829 31.05 37.17 -6.67
CA GLY A 829 30.11 37.46 -7.75
C GLY A 829 29.54 36.19 -8.38
N GLN A 830 29.42 35.11 -7.61
CA GLN A 830 28.94 33.81 -8.06
C GLN A 830 27.43 33.69 -7.82
N ASP A 831 26.68 33.41 -8.88
CA ASP A 831 25.22 33.30 -8.87
C ASP A 831 24.77 31.87 -9.20
N ASP A 832 25.20 30.92 -8.36
CA ASP A 832 24.82 29.52 -8.49
C ASP A 832 23.49 29.25 -7.77
N ARG A 833 22.44 29.07 -8.57
CA ARG A 833 21.08 28.79 -8.10
C ARG A 833 20.98 27.54 -7.23
N GLN A 834 21.67 26.44 -7.58
CA GLN A 834 21.57 25.17 -6.85
C GLN A 834 22.15 25.32 -5.45
N VAL A 835 23.30 25.99 -5.33
CA VAL A 835 23.95 26.29 -4.06
C VAL A 835 23.06 27.19 -3.20
N TYR A 836 22.47 28.25 -3.77
CA TYR A 836 21.51 29.10 -3.04
C TYR A 836 20.33 28.29 -2.50
N MET A 837 19.71 27.44 -3.33
CA MET A 837 18.56 26.63 -2.91
C MET A 837 18.91 25.65 -1.79
N LEU A 838 20.08 25.00 -1.86
CA LEU A 838 20.57 24.11 -0.81
C LEU A 838 20.87 24.85 0.50
N ILE A 839 21.41 26.08 0.42
CA ILE A 839 21.58 26.94 1.59
C ILE A 839 20.22 27.28 2.20
N MET A 840 19.25 27.73 1.40
CA MET A 840 17.92 28.10 1.90
C MET A 840 17.19 26.90 2.51
N ARG A 841 17.31 25.71 1.93
CA ARG A 841 16.77 24.46 2.49
C ARG A 841 17.38 24.16 3.86
N ASN A 842 18.69 24.38 4.02
CA ASN A 842 19.34 24.24 5.32
C ASN A 842 18.87 25.28 6.34
N VAL A 843 18.66 26.52 5.91
CA VAL A 843 18.11 27.60 6.76
C VAL A 843 16.72 27.23 7.26
N ALA A 844 15.84 26.73 6.38
CA ALA A 844 14.47 26.33 6.73
C ALA A 844 14.40 25.18 7.76
N GLN A 845 15.52 24.48 8.01
CA GLN A 845 15.59 23.43 9.00
C GLN A 845 16.23 23.90 10.33
N LEU A 846 16.72 25.14 10.41
CA LEU A 846 17.36 25.66 11.63
C LEU A 846 16.37 25.63 12.81
N LYS A 847 16.81 25.13 13.98
CA LYS A 847 15.99 25.16 15.20
C LYS A 847 16.21 26.50 15.88
N ILE A 848 15.20 27.34 15.81
CA ILE A 848 15.24 28.68 16.37
C ILE A 848 14.51 28.66 17.71
N GLU A 849 15.26 28.49 18.79
CA GLU A 849 14.70 28.51 20.15
C GLU A 849 14.36 29.94 20.59
N ASP A 850 15.20 30.90 20.24
CA ASP A 850 15.00 32.33 20.46
C ASP A 850 15.26 33.10 19.15
N PRO A 851 14.21 33.50 18.40
CA PRO A 851 14.36 34.31 17.21
C PRO A 851 14.83 35.74 17.52
N THR A 852 14.77 36.21 18.75
CA THR A 852 15.20 37.58 19.08
C THR A 852 16.71 37.69 19.32
N HIS A 853 17.42 36.55 19.39
CA HIS A 853 18.84 36.52 19.69
C HIS A 853 19.66 37.26 18.60
N PRO A 854 20.58 38.17 18.98
CA PRO A 854 21.30 39.04 18.03
C PRO A 854 22.18 38.28 17.05
N ASP A 855 22.62 37.09 17.45
CA ASP A 855 23.49 36.23 16.67
C ASP A 855 22.88 35.75 15.34
N TRP A 856 21.55 35.78 15.18
CA TRP A 856 20.88 35.46 13.90
C TRP A 856 20.99 36.57 12.85
N GLU A 857 21.30 37.81 13.26
CA GLU A 857 21.26 38.98 12.37
C GLU A 857 22.22 38.89 11.18
N PRO A 858 23.47 38.40 11.32
CA PRO A 858 24.36 38.24 10.17
C PRO A 858 23.76 37.37 9.05
N LEU A 859 23.16 36.24 9.41
CA LEU A 859 22.50 35.36 8.45
C LEU A 859 21.24 36.02 7.87
N ARG A 860 20.42 36.65 8.71
CA ARG A 860 19.23 37.40 8.25
C ARG A 860 19.60 38.49 7.26
N ALA A 861 20.67 39.23 7.50
CA ALA A 861 21.13 40.29 6.61
C ALA A 861 21.49 39.75 5.21
N GLN A 862 22.20 38.61 5.14
CA GLN A 862 22.51 37.96 3.85
C GLN A 862 21.24 37.50 3.13
N ILE A 863 20.32 36.83 3.83
CA ILE A 863 19.07 36.35 3.25
C ILE A 863 18.18 37.50 2.79
N ARG A 864 18.07 38.56 3.59
CA ARG A 864 17.28 39.76 3.27
C ARG A 864 17.72 40.38 1.95
N ALA A 865 19.03 40.48 1.71
CA ALA A 865 19.57 40.96 0.44
C ALA A 865 19.13 40.07 -0.75
N LEU A 866 19.05 38.76 -0.55
CA LEU A 866 18.60 37.81 -1.56
C LEU A 866 17.09 37.82 -1.79
N THR A 867 16.30 38.45 -0.91
CA THR A 867 14.88 38.65 -1.18
C THR A 867 14.63 39.62 -2.34
N GLU A 868 15.65 40.31 -2.84
CA GLU A 868 15.59 41.18 -4.02
C GLU A 868 16.39 40.60 -5.21
N HIS A 869 16.74 39.32 -5.15
CA HIS A 869 17.49 38.65 -6.21
C HIS A 869 16.74 38.67 -7.55
N PRO A 870 17.43 38.86 -8.70
CA PRO A 870 16.80 38.87 -10.02
C PRO A 870 16.21 37.51 -10.42
N ASP A 871 16.78 36.39 -9.95
CA ASP A 871 16.17 35.06 -10.11
C ASP A 871 14.98 34.91 -9.14
N PRO A 872 13.74 34.74 -9.64
CA PRO A 872 12.54 34.63 -8.81
C PRO A 872 12.53 33.44 -7.84
N ARG A 873 13.32 32.40 -8.10
CA ARG A 873 13.41 31.19 -7.25
C ARG A 873 14.27 31.45 -6.04
N ILE A 874 15.46 32.01 -6.25
CA ILE A 874 16.33 32.47 -5.17
C ILE A 874 15.57 33.50 -4.34
N GLN A 875 14.85 34.39 -5.00
CA GLN A 875 13.98 35.36 -4.35
C GLN A 875 12.94 34.69 -3.44
N ALA A 876 12.14 33.76 -3.98
CA ALA A 876 11.08 33.07 -3.24
C ALA A 876 11.64 32.23 -2.08
N ALA A 877 12.73 31.50 -2.30
CA ALA A 877 13.41 30.71 -1.27
C ALA A 877 14.01 31.60 -0.17
N ALA A 878 14.59 32.75 -0.53
CA ALA A 878 15.09 33.73 0.43
C ALA A 878 13.94 34.34 1.26
N ILE A 879 12.79 34.62 0.65
CA ILE A 879 11.59 35.09 1.36
C ILE A 879 11.10 34.04 2.36
N GLN A 880 11.05 32.76 1.95
CA GLN A 880 10.69 31.65 2.85
C GLN A 880 11.72 31.48 3.98
N ALA A 881 13.01 31.58 3.69
CA ALA A 881 14.07 31.52 4.69
C ALA A 881 13.99 32.70 5.68
N ALA A 882 13.70 33.91 5.20
CA ALA A 882 13.45 35.07 6.05
C ALA A 882 12.23 34.89 6.96
N SER A 883 11.16 34.26 6.42
CA SER A 883 9.98 33.86 7.19
C SER A 883 10.32 32.86 8.29
N HIS A 884 11.07 31.80 7.96
CA HIS A 884 11.50 30.80 8.94
C HIS A 884 12.35 31.45 10.03
N LEU A 885 13.23 32.37 9.65
CA LEU A 885 14.05 33.13 10.58
C LEU A 885 13.27 34.21 11.34
N MET A 886 11.96 34.39 11.18
CA MET A 886 11.17 35.44 11.87
C MET A 886 11.77 36.86 11.71
N ASP A 887 12.19 37.21 10.49
CA ASP A 887 12.85 38.47 10.21
C ASP A 887 11.87 39.64 10.01
N HIS A 888 11.37 40.20 11.12
CA HIS A 888 10.42 41.33 11.11
C HIS A 888 10.89 42.56 10.32
N ARG A 889 12.21 42.76 10.17
CA ARG A 889 12.76 43.89 9.42
C ARG A 889 12.52 43.77 7.90
N ALA A 890 12.23 42.57 7.39
CA ALA A 890 11.93 42.35 5.97
C ALA A 890 10.47 42.67 5.60
N VAL A 891 9.55 42.62 6.58
CA VAL A 891 8.11 42.71 6.34
C VAL A 891 7.65 44.01 5.66
N PRO A 892 8.17 45.21 5.99
CA PRO A 892 7.79 46.43 5.28
C PRO A 892 8.06 46.36 3.77
N SER A 893 9.22 45.81 3.36
CA SER A 893 9.56 45.57 1.95
C SER A 893 8.63 44.53 1.32
N PHE A 894 8.27 43.48 2.07
CA PHE A 894 7.34 42.45 1.60
C PHE A 894 5.95 43.01 1.31
N LYS A 895 5.39 43.81 2.23
CA LYS A 895 4.11 44.50 2.06
C LYS A 895 4.16 45.44 0.85
N GLN A 896 5.21 46.26 0.73
CA GLN A 896 5.36 47.17 -0.42
C GLN A 896 5.33 46.45 -1.77
N ARG A 897 6.00 45.29 -1.87
CA ARG A 897 6.03 44.49 -3.11
C ARG A 897 4.71 43.79 -3.40
N LEU A 898 4.01 43.33 -2.38
CA LEU A 898 2.68 42.76 -2.54
C LEU A 898 1.65 43.79 -3.05
N SER A 899 1.81 45.08 -2.68
CA SER A 899 0.96 46.17 -3.18
C SER A 899 1.13 46.49 -4.66
N THR A 900 2.16 45.97 -5.33
CA THR A 900 2.31 46.09 -6.79
C THR A 900 1.80 44.83 -7.49
N PRO A 901 0.82 44.88 -8.42
CA PRO A 901 0.22 43.68 -9.05
C PRO A 901 1.12 42.88 -10.01
N LYS A 902 2.40 43.25 -10.14
CA LYS A 902 3.33 42.67 -11.12
C LYS A 902 4.43 41.92 -10.39
N GLY A 903 4.66 40.66 -10.76
CA GLY A 903 5.76 39.85 -10.24
C GLY A 903 5.55 38.35 -10.47
N ASP A 904 6.60 37.57 -10.24
CA ASP A 904 6.56 36.11 -10.29
C ASP A 904 5.59 35.54 -9.24
N VAL A 905 4.79 34.54 -9.64
CA VAL A 905 3.73 33.96 -8.81
C VAL A 905 4.30 33.29 -7.55
N ARG A 906 5.49 32.66 -7.63
CA ARG A 906 6.13 31.98 -6.49
C ARG A 906 6.63 33.00 -5.49
N ALA A 907 7.28 34.06 -5.96
CA ALA A 907 7.72 35.16 -5.11
C ALA A 907 6.53 35.81 -4.39
N ARG A 908 5.41 36.06 -5.09
CA ARG A 908 4.17 36.57 -4.45
C ARG A 908 3.60 35.59 -3.41
N ARG A 909 3.50 34.30 -3.72
CA ARG A 909 3.03 33.27 -2.78
C ARG A 909 3.92 33.17 -1.53
N ALA A 910 5.23 33.25 -1.72
CA ALA A 910 6.21 33.29 -0.64
C ALA A 910 6.06 34.54 0.21
N LEU A 911 5.85 35.72 -0.40
CA LEU A 911 5.60 36.98 0.30
C LEU A 911 4.32 36.92 1.14
N ILE A 912 3.22 36.42 0.59
CA ILE A 912 1.96 36.24 1.33
C ILE A 912 2.18 35.36 2.56
N ASN A 913 2.84 34.21 2.38
CA ASN A 913 3.12 33.31 3.49
C ASN A 913 4.06 33.93 4.52
N ALA A 914 5.12 34.61 4.08
CA ALA A 914 6.09 35.24 4.97
C ALA A 914 5.45 36.34 5.83
N VAL A 915 4.62 37.20 5.23
CA VAL A 915 3.90 38.24 5.96
C VAL A 915 2.93 37.62 6.97
N LEU A 916 2.20 36.57 6.59
CA LEU A 916 1.28 35.87 7.49
C LEU A 916 2.00 35.17 8.65
N VAL A 917 3.15 34.53 8.41
CA VAL A 917 3.90 33.81 9.45
C VAL A 917 4.61 34.78 10.39
N ILE A 918 5.20 35.86 9.87
CA ILE A 918 6.00 36.79 10.68
C ILE A 918 5.11 37.73 11.51
N ASP A 919 4.10 38.35 10.91
CA ASP A 919 3.26 39.36 11.58
C ASP A 919 1.90 38.80 12.07
N GLY A 920 1.49 37.62 11.61
CA GLY A 920 0.21 37.01 12.01
C GLY A 920 -0.98 37.91 11.76
N ASP A 921 -1.78 38.10 12.82
CA ASP A 921 -3.01 38.92 12.80
C ASP A 921 -2.77 40.39 12.47
N GLU A 922 -1.57 40.94 12.77
CA GLU A 922 -1.27 42.36 12.51
C GLU A 922 -1.26 42.70 11.01
N SER A 923 -1.08 41.70 10.15
CA SER A 923 -1.09 41.85 8.69
C SER A 923 -2.35 41.34 8.01
N MET A 924 -3.33 40.86 8.77
CA MET A 924 -4.48 40.15 8.21
C MET A 924 -5.30 41.02 7.26
N ASP A 925 -5.63 42.26 7.66
CA ASP A 925 -6.41 43.17 6.83
C ASP A 925 -5.73 43.46 5.48
N PHE A 926 -4.40 43.56 5.49
CA PHE A 926 -3.60 43.76 4.28
C PHE A 926 -3.65 42.53 3.35
N ILE A 927 -3.50 41.34 3.90
CA ILE A 927 -3.57 40.09 3.11
C ILE A 927 -4.98 39.85 2.56
N LEU A 928 -6.01 40.16 3.34
CA LEU A 928 -7.40 40.05 2.89
C LEU A 928 -7.72 41.02 1.74
N ASP A 929 -7.14 42.23 1.73
CA ASP A 929 -7.30 43.18 0.62
C ASP A 929 -6.65 42.66 -0.69
N ILE A 930 -5.47 42.04 -0.58
CA ILE A 930 -4.82 41.37 -1.72
C ILE A 930 -5.63 40.15 -2.16
N ALA A 931 -6.12 39.33 -1.23
CA ALA A 931 -6.90 38.13 -1.54
C ALA A 931 -8.20 38.46 -2.28
N ARG A 932 -8.83 39.60 -1.97
CA ARG A 932 -10.04 40.10 -2.65
C ARG A 932 -9.78 40.55 -4.09
N THR A 933 -8.55 40.93 -4.42
CA THR A 933 -8.19 41.49 -5.73
C THR A 933 -7.52 40.47 -6.66
N GLU A 934 -6.83 39.45 -6.13
CA GLU A 934 -5.99 38.54 -6.94
C GLU A 934 -6.33 37.04 -6.87
N LEU A 935 -7.36 36.60 -6.15
CA LEU A 935 -7.92 35.22 -6.13
C LEU A 935 -6.97 34.09 -6.59
N THR A 936 -5.98 33.76 -5.76
CA THR A 936 -5.29 32.47 -5.83
C THR A 936 -5.82 31.54 -4.74
N ALA A 937 -6.26 30.33 -5.11
CA ALA A 937 -6.68 29.28 -4.16
C ALA A 937 -5.62 28.97 -3.08
N TYR A 938 -4.35 29.22 -3.41
CA TYR A 938 -3.23 29.21 -2.47
C TYR A 938 -3.45 30.11 -1.24
N THR A 939 -3.92 31.35 -1.43
CA THR A 939 -4.10 32.32 -0.33
C THR A 939 -5.22 31.87 0.60
N VAL A 940 -6.31 31.34 0.05
CA VAL A 940 -7.42 30.77 0.81
C VAL A 940 -6.94 29.62 1.70
N ARG A 941 -6.16 28.68 1.14
CA ARG A 941 -5.55 27.59 1.92
C ARG A 941 -4.65 28.08 3.04
N ARG A 942 -3.79 29.07 2.76
CA ARG A 942 -2.86 29.60 3.76
C ARG A 942 -3.57 30.31 4.91
N LEU A 943 -4.69 30.99 4.64
CA LEU A 943 -5.50 31.60 5.68
C LEU A 943 -6.08 30.56 6.66
N GLY A 944 -6.48 29.39 6.18
CA GLY A 944 -6.91 28.27 7.04
C GLY A 944 -5.80 27.72 7.91
N ALA A 945 -4.61 27.50 7.33
CA ALA A 945 -3.46 26.95 8.04
C ALA A 945 -2.97 27.84 9.20
N VAL A 946 -3.15 29.17 9.10
CA VAL A 946 -2.78 30.11 10.18
C VAL A 946 -3.84 30.08 11.31
N GLY A 947 -5.06 29.59 11.05
CA GLY A 947 -6.07 29.34 12.08
C GLY A 947 -6.60 30.59 12.79
N THR A 948 -6.67 31.72 12.07
CA THR A 948 -6.99 33.03 12.65
C THR A 948 -8.47 33.38 12.48
N PRO A 949 -9.18 33.76 13.57
CA PRO A 949 -10.60 34.13 13.50
C PRO A 949 -10.89 35.31 12.55
N ALA A 950 -9.90 36.17 12.30
CA ALA A 950 -10.05 37.33 11.43
C ALA A 950 -10.25 36.94 9.95
N ALA A 951 -9.85 35.73 9.54
CA ALA A 951 -10.06 35.23 8.19
C ALA A 951 -11.47 34.66 7.94
N LEU A 952 -12.22 34.31 9.00
CA LEU A 952 -13.52 33.62 8.91
C LEU A 952 -14.56 34.33 8.04
N PRO A 953 -14.74 35.66 8.10
CA PRO A 953 -15.71 36.35 7.23
C PRO A 953 -15.38 36.21 5.75
N PHE A 954 -14.10 36.28 5.38
CA PHE A 954 -13.63 36.12 4.01
C PHE A 954 -13.77 34.67 3.52
N LEU A 955 -13.37 33.69 4.34
CA LEU A 955 -13.53 32.26 4.01
C LEU A 955 -15.02 31.89 3.86
N THR A 956 -15.90 32.47 4.68
CA THR A 956 -17.36 32.29 4.57
C THR A 956 -17.90 32.80 3.24
N ASP A 957 -17.44 33.98 2.80
CA ASP A 957 -17.82 34.55 1.51
C ASP A 957 -17.32 33.67 0.35
N GLN A 958 -16.06 33.27 0.36
CA GLN A 958 -15.48 32.41 -0.69
C GLN A 958 -16.17 31.04 -0.78
N ARG A 959 -16.50 30.43 0.35
CA ARG A 959 -17.27 29.17 0.40
C ARG A 959 -18.66 29.30 -0.24
N ARG A 960 -19.31 30.46 -0.13
CA ARG A 960 -20.67 30.66 -0.62
C ARG A 960 -20.71 31.15 -2.07
N ASN A 961 -19.80 32.05 -2.42
CA ASN A 961 -19.93 32.91 -3.59
C ASN A 961 -18.82 32.68 -4.64
N SER A 962 -17.76 31.93 -4.34
CA SER A 962 -16.70 31.68 -5.33
C SER A 962 -17.20 30.82 -6.48
N TYR A 963 -17.04 31.30 -7.72
CA TYR A 963 -17.39 30.54 -8.94
C TYR A 963 -16.39 29.41 -9.24
N ASN A 964 -15.16 29.51 -8.70
CA ASN A 964 -14.15 28.47 -8.81
C ASN A 964 -14.40 27.39 -7.73
N SER A 965 -14.70 26.16 -8.17
CA SER A 965 -15.00 25.04 -7.28
C SER A 965 -13.85 24.68 -6.34
N PHE A 966 -12.60 24.90 -6.76
CA PHE A 966 -11.40 24.62 -5.97
C PHE A 966 -11.23 25.64 -4.84
N THR A 967 -11.30 26.94 -5.16
CA THR A 967 -11.30 28.00 -4.15
C THR A 967 -12.45 27.83 -3.15
N ARG A 968 -13.61 27.34 -3.61
CA ARG A 968 -14.75 27.04 -2.74
C ARG A 968 -14.48 25.87 -1.79
N SER A 969 -13.92 24.76 -2.29
CA SER A 969 -13.56 23.58 -1.50
C SER A 969 -12.45 23.90 -0.49
N ASP A 970 -11.40 24.60 -0.91
CA ASP A 970 -10.34 25.08 -0.03
C ASP A 970 -10.88 26.02 1.05
N ALA A 971 -11.77 26.95 0.69
CA ALA A 971 -12.40 27.85 1.65
C ALA A 971 -13.25 27.08 2.67
N GLU A 972 -13.93 26.01 2.25
CA GLU A 972 -14.70 25.17 3.16
C GLU A 972 -13.81 24.39 4.12
N ARG A 973 -12.70 23.83 3.64
CA ARG A 973 -11.71 23.16 4.49
C ARG A 973 -11.08 24.14 5.48
N SER A 974 -10.54 25.23 4.98
CA SER A 974 -9.89 26.28 5.77
C SER A 974 -10.84 26.92 6.78
N TYR A 975 -12.14 27.03 6.48
CA TYR A 975 -13.17 27.49 7.41
C TYR A 975 -13.46 26.50 8.55
N ARG A 976 -13.24 25.20 8.33
CA ARG A 976 -13.39 24.19 9.40
C ARG A 976 -12.14 24.11 10.29
N GLU A 977 -10.98 24.43 9.73
CA GLU A 977 -9.69 24.46 10.44
C GLU A 977 -9.54 25.71 11.31
N ALA A 978 -9.93 26.88 10.80
CA ALA A 978 -10.03 28.15 11.54
C ALA A 978 -11.26 28.20 12.44
#